data_AF-A0A6E8VZQ0-F1
#
_entry.id   AF-A0A6E8VZQ0-F1
#
_cell.length_a   1.000
_cell.length_b   1.000
_cell.length_c   1.000
_cell.angle_alpha   90.00
_cell.angle_beta   90.00
_cell.angle_gamma   90.00
#
_symmetry.space_group_name_H-M   'P 1'
#
loop_
_entity.id
_entity.type
_entity.pdbx_description
1 polymer ?
#
loop_
_entity_poly.entity_id
_entity_poly.type
_entity_poly.pdbx_seq_one_letter_code
_entity_poly.pdbx_strand_id
1 'polypeptide(L)'
;MRIFSTVIIAFALVCCVLGGKLVSVSDDELEARRYVEQVDEEILSRRNVGTEAEWAYESDINEDKLMVKNEVAAANAVFLKEVANTLNKYEYESFSDEDLKRKIRKLTKLGYSVLPEDTFAEMLDAINRMQENYAKVKVCDYRDNSKCDLALEPELTEIMATSRDPEELKYYWQQWYDAAGAPTRDDFQKYIDLNGVAARMNNYSSGAEYWLSAYEDDTFEEQVDAVIEELRPLYEQIHANVRYQLRKYYGENVVSEKGPIPMHLLGNMWAQKWGNIADITSPFPDRQLLDVTEEMVRQGYNPIQMFEMGDKFFQSMNMTKLPATFWEKSILEKPDDGRDLVCHASAWEFSKTDDVRIKQCTRVTMEQFFTVHHELGHVQYFLQYQHLPSMYRDGANPGFHEAVGDVLSLSVSTPKHLEKIGLLKDYVEDEESKLNQFYGSALNKLVFLPFAYTLDKYRWGIFRGDIKPEQYNCKFWEMRSKFSGVEPPVVRSESDLDAPAKYHVSADVEYLRYFVSFIIQFQFHRAACEKAGEYVKGDPEKTLNNCDIYQSTEAGNAIKAMLELGSSKPWPDAMEVLTGERRMSANALIEYFRPLYDWLVVENERIGAHVGWENTTSKTILNFSRVCILLNELYPSFSVRLIELIVSDRCALWQAKSFYCDHKQPTLANTWSMNKCPVASFNYFPKLYKSMTVPGILFRSHILKIPSERIALTNQSTLDALRVNRNCLL
;
A
#
# COMPACT_ATOMS: atom_id res chain seq x y z
N MET A 1 42.16 -74.92 12.77
CA MET A 1 41.75 -74.23 11.52
C MET A 1 40.23 -74.11 11.29
N ARG A 2 39.31 -74.61 12.13
CA ARG A 2 37.85 -74.47 11.91
C ARG A 2 37.14 -73.34 12.66
N ILE A 3 37.86 -72.50 13.42
CA ILE A 3 37.28 -71.40 14.23
C ILE A 3 37.49 -70.02 13.58
N PHE A 4 38.57 -69.84 12.81
CA PHE A 4 38.86 -68.57 12.13
C PHE A 4 37.91 -68.26 10.95
N SER A 5 37.40 -69.28 10.25
CA SER A 5 36.49 -69.07 9.12
C SER A 5 35.11 -68.54 9.53
N THR A 6 34.64 -68.87 10.74
CA THR A 6 33.29 -68.50 11.20
C THR A 6 33.22 -67.04 11.66
N VAL A 7 34.30 -66.51 12.24
CA VAL A 7 34.36 -65.12 12.74
C VAL A 7 34.40 -64.10 11.59
N ILE A 8 35.10 -64.43 10.49
CA ILE A 8 35.18 -63.56 9.29
C ILE A 8 33.81 -63.46 8.60
N ILE A 9 33.05 -64.56 8.53
CA ILE A 9 31.70 -64.57 7.95
C ILE A 9 30.71 -63.79 8.82
N ALA A 10 30.85 -63.84 10.15
CA ALA A 10 30.02 -63.05 11.07
C ALA A 10 30.28 -61.54 10.92
N PHE A 11 31.53 -61.11 10.77
CA PHE A 11 31.86 -59.69 10.55
C PHE A 11 31.36 -59.18 9.19
N ALA A 12 31.48 -60.00 8.13
CA ALA A 12 30.93 -59.66 6.81
C ALA A 12 29.40 -59.49 6.83
N LEU A 13 28.66 -60.34 7.56
CA LEU A 13 27.21 -60.20 7.68
C LEU A 13 26.77 -58.95 8.46
N VAL A 14 27.50 -58.55 9.51
CA VAL A 14 27.17 -57.32 10.27
C VAL A 14 27.38 -56.07 9.41
N CYS A 15 28.42 -56.03 8.57
CA CYS A 15 28.59 -54.94 7.60
C CYS A 15 27.51 -54.91 6.50
N CYS A 16 26.92 -56.06 6.12
CA CYS A 16 25.80 -56.09 5.16
C CYS A 16 24.44 -55.71 5.77
N VAL A 17 24.25 -55.86 7.09
CA VAL A 17 22.99 -55.47 7.78
C VAL A 17 23.01 -54.00 8.22
N LEU A 18 24.20 -53.41 8.42
CA LEU A 18 24.41 -51.96 8.48
C LEU A 18 24.65 -51.34 7.09
N GLY A 19 23.95 -51.84 6.09
CA GLY A 19 23.80 -51.22 4.77
C GLY A 19 22.96 -49.95 4.85
N GLY A 20 23.42 -48.96 5.63
CA GLY A 20 22.96 -47.58 5.48
C GLY A 20 23.20 -47.18 4.04
N LYS A 21 22.13 -46.78 3.33
CA LYS A 21 22.26 -46.24 1.98
C LYS A 21 23.11 -44.99 2.07
N LEU A 22 24.40 -45.12 1.71
CA LEU A 22 25.17 -43.99 1.20
C LEU A 22 24.40 -43.52 -0.04
N VAL A 23 23.61 -42.46 0.13
CA VAL A 23 23.01 -41.74 -0.98
C VAL A 23 24.17 -41.18 -1.77
N SER A 24 24.46 -41.79 -2.91
CA SER A 24 25.46 -41.27 -3.84
C SER A 24 24.89 -39.99 -4.44
N VAL A 25 25.36 -38.85 -3.93
CA VAL A 25 25.13 -37.53 -4.52
C VAL A 25 25.51 -37.62 -6.00
N SER A 26 24.64 -37.17 -6.91
CA SER A 26 24.92 -37.23 -8.34
C SER A 26 26.03 -36.24 -8.71
N ASP A 27 26.75 -36.52 -9.80
CA ASP A 27 27.73 -35.57 -10.33
C ASP A 27 27.05 -34.24 -10.69
N ASP A 28 25.81 -34.27 -11.21
CA ASP A 28 24.96 -33.10 -11.47
C ASP A 28 24.69 -32.26 -10.20
N GLU A 29 24.39 -32.89 -9.06
CA GLU A 29 24.15 -32.19 -7.79
C GLU A 29 25.46 -31.54 -7.27
N LEU A 30 26.60 -32.19 -7.46
CA LEU A 30 27.91 -31.63 -7.14
C LEU A 30 28.33 -30.48 -8.07
N GLU A 31 28.00 -30.57 -9.35
CA GLU A 31 28.28 -29.53 -10.34
C GLU A 31 27.41 -28.28 -10.10
N ALA A 32 26.09 -28.48 -9.95
CA ALA A 32 25.15 -27.40 -9.65
C ALA A 32 25.51 -26.68 -8.34
N ARG A 33 25.92 -27.41 -7.29
CA ARG A 33 26.42 -26.83 -6.04
C ARG A 33 27.61 -25.89 -6.27
N ARG A 34 28.64 -26.36 -6.98
CA ARG A 34 29.83 -25.55 -7.29
C ARG A 34 29.48 -24.32 -8.12
N TYR A 35 28.56 -24.45 -9.08
CA TYR A 35 28.10 -23.32 -9.88
C TYR A 35 27.39 -22.26 -9.03
N VAL A 36 26.47 -22.68 -8.14
CA VAL A 36 25.78 -21.78 -7.19
C VAL A 36 26.78 -21.09 -6.25
N GLU A 37 27.78 -21.81 -5.74
CA GLU A 37 28.83 -21.24 -4.88
C GLU A 37 29.73 -20.24 -5.63
N GLN A 38 30.07 -20.50 -6.89
CA GLN A 38 30.92 -19.63 -7.70
C GLN A 38 30.23 -18.36 -8.18
N VAL A 39 28.92 -18.44 -8.50
CA VAL A 39 28.17 -17.30 -9.04
C VAL A 39 27.69 -16.31 -7.97
N ASP A 40 27.66 -16.71 -6.69
CA ASP A 40 27.14 -15.90 -5.59
C ASP A 40 27.91 -14.57 -5.41
N GLU A 41 29.24 -14.60 -5.50
CA GLU A 41 30.08 -13.38 -5.42
C GLU A 41 29.80 -12.41 -6.58
N GLU A 42 29.57 -12.92 -7.79
CA GLU A 42 29.23 -12.09 -8.95
C GLU A 42 27.81 -11.51 -8.82
N ILE A 43 26.85 -12.27 -8.31
CA ILE A 43 25.49 -11.77 -8.00
C ILE A 43 25.56 -10.63 -6.97
N LEU A 44 26.31 -10.79 -5.87
CA LEU A 44 26.46 -9.72 -4.86
C LEU A 44 27.13 -8.47 -5.45
N SER A 45 28.19 -8.66 -6.24
CA SER A 45 28.90 -7.56 -6.92
C SER A 45 27.98 -6.79 -7.89
N ARG A 46 27.20 -7.52 -8.70
CA ARG A 46 26.25 -6.93 -9.65
C ARG A 46 25.05 -6.27 -8.96
N ARG A 47 24.55 -6.87 -7.88
CA ARG A 47 23.48 -6.28 -7.06
C ARG A 47 23.96 -4.97 -6.44
N ASN A 48 25.18 -4.92 -5.87
CA ASN A 48 25.76 -3.68 -5.37
C ASN A 48 25.80 -2.56 -6.42
N VAL A 49 26.25 -2.84 -7.65
CA VAL A 49 26.30 -1.84 -8.72
C VAL A 49 24.89 -1.36 -9.10
N GLY A 50 23.91 -2.27 -9.14
CA GLY A 50 22.49 -1.91 -9.33
C GLY A 50 21.94 -1.01 -8.23
N THR A 51 22.12 -1.39 -6.97
CA THR A 51 21.64 -0.63 -5.80
C THR A 51 22.30 0.74 -5.68
N GLU A 52 23.60 0.88 -6.01
CA GLU A 52 24.27 2.19 -6.04
C GLU A 52 23.72 3.10 -7.15
N ALA A 53 23.41 2.55 -8.33
CA ALA A 53 22.81 3.31 -9.43
C ALA A 53 21.37 3.77 -9.11
N GLU A 54 20.57 2.89 -8.51
CA GLU A 54 19.21 3.21 -8.08
C GLU A 54 19.18 4.21 -6.91
N TRP A 55 20.03 4.01 -5.90
CA TRP A 55 20.23 4.97 -4.79
C TRP A 55 20.62 6.35 -5.32
N ALA A 56 21.54 6.42 -6.29
CA ALA A 56 21.99 7.69 -6.87
C ALA A 56 20.85 8.44 -7.57
N TYR A 57 19.94 7.74 -8.24
CA TYR A 57 18.75 8.29 -8.90
C TYR A 57 17.65 8.70 -7.91
N GLU A 58 17.26 7.84 -6.96
CA GLU A 58 16.20 8.21 -5.99
C GLU A 58 16.61 9.36 -5.06
N SER A 59 17.92 9.55 -4.84
CA SER A 59 18.48 10.61 -4.00
C SER A 59 18.68 11.95 -4.72
N ASP A 60 18.50 11.98 -6.04
CA ASP A 60 18.64 13.14 -6.93
C ASP A 60 18.18 12.74 -8.35
N ILE A 61 16.92 13.02 -8.66
CA ILE A 61 16.18 12.54 -9.84
C ILE A 61 16.55 13.37 -11.08
N ASN A 62 17.29 12.76 -12.01
CA ASN A 62 17.60 13.35 -13.33
C ASN A 62 17.81 12.27 -14.42
N GLU A 63 17.75 12.71 -15.69
CA GLU A 63 17.82 11.85 -16.88
C GLU A 63 19.13 11.06 -16.98
N ASP A 64 20.28 11.69 -16.72
CA ASP A 64 21.60 11.03 -16.77
C ASP A 64 21.68 9.83 -15.82
N LYS A 65 21.16 9.99 -14.59
CA LYS A 65 21.12 8.92 -13.59
C LYS A 65 20.07 7.87 -13.88
N LEU A 66 18.93 8.25 -14.43
CA LEU A 66 17.90 7.31 -14.87
C LEU A 66 18.44 6.38 -15.97
N MET A 67 19.18 6.94 -16.93
CA MET A 67 19.87 6.17 -17.97
C MET A 67 20.85 5.16 -17.37
N VAL A 68 21.72 5.58 -16.44
CA VAL A 68 22.66 4.68 -15.75
C VAL A 68 21.93 3.59 -14.94
N LYS A 69 20.85 3.94 -14.22
CA LYS A 69 20.00 2.98 -13.50
C LYS A 69 19.45 1.91 -14.45
N ASN A 70 18.87 2.34 -15.58
CA ASN A 70 18.22 1.44 -16.54
C ASN A 70 19.24 0.57 -17.30
N GLU A 71 20.40 1.12 -17.69
CA GLU A 71 21.49 0.35 -18.33
C GLU A 71 22.02 -0.75 -17.42
N VAL A 72 22.27 -0.45 -16.14
CA VAL A 72 22.73 -1.43 -15.15
C VAL A 72 21.65 -2.48 -14.87
N ALA A 73 20.39 -2.08 -14.76
CA ALA A 73 19.27 -2.99 -14.58
C ALA A 73 19.13 -3.97 -15.77
N ALA A 74 19.23 -3.49 -17.01
CA ALA A 74 19.20 -4.32 -18.22
C ALA A 74 20.37 -5.30 -18.27
N ALA A 75 21.59 -4.84 -18.01
CA ALA A 75 22.78 -5.70 -17.97
C ALA A 75 22.69 -6.80 -16.89
N ASN A 76 22.13 -6.47 -15.72
CA ASN A 76 21.89 -7.43 -14.65
C ASN A 76 20.77 -8.42 -15.00
N ALA A 77 19.71 -7.99 -15.69
CA ALA A 77 18.65 -8.88 -16.17
C ALA A 77 19.18 -9.90 -17.18
N VAL A 78 20.08 -9.50 -18.09
CA VAL A 78 20.76 -10.43 -19.02
C VAL A 78 21.58 -11.48 -18.24
N PHE A 79 22.42 -11.05 -17.30
CA PHE A 79 23.21 -11.97 -16.47
C PHE A 79 22.33 -12.96 -15.68
N LEU A 80 21.26 -12.49 -15.04
CA LEU A 80 20.37 -13.37 -14.27
C LEU A 80 19.70 -14.43 -15.16
N LYS A 81 19.33 -14.10 -16.41
CA LYS A 81 18.87 -15.09 -17.40
C LYS A 81 19.93 -16.16 -17.66
N GLU A 82 21.20 -15.80 -17.80
CA GLU A 82 22.30 -16.76 -18.04
C GLU A 82 22.49 -17.72 -16.85
N VAL A 83 22.35 -17.21 -15.63
CA VAL A 83 22.36 -18.02 -14.39
C VAL A 83 21.18 -18.98 -14.37
N ALA A 84 19.96 -18.50 -14.55
CA ALA A 84 18.76 -19.33 -14.57
C ALA A 84 18.79 -20.37 -15.71
N ASN A 85 19.21 -19.98 -16.92
CA ASN A 85 19.36 -20.87 -18.08
C ASN A 85 20.44 -21.94 -17.87
N THR A 86 21.44 -21.68 -17.01
CA THR A 86 22.43 -22.69 -16.64
C THR A 86 21.88 -23.65 -15.60
N LEU A 87 21.20 -23.13 -14.56
CA LEU A 87 20.59 -23.95 -13.52
C LEU A 87 19.43 -24.82 -14.02
N ASN A 88 18.62 -24.33 -14.95
CA ASN A 88 17.51 -25.06 -15.57
C ASN A 88 17.95 -26.23 -16.46
N LYS A 89 19.26 -26.47 -16.65
CA LYS A 89 19.78 -27.68 -17.31
C LYS A 89 19.78 -28.91 -16.40
N TYR A 90 19.79 -28.70 -15.09
CA TYR A 90 19.79 -29.78 -14.10
C TYR A 90 18.35 -30.12 -13.68
N GLU A 91 18.04 -31.41 -13.49
CA GLU A 91 16.76 -31.86 -12.89
C GLU A 91 16.80 -31.66 -11.37
N TYR A 92 16.98 -30.41 -10.93
CA TYR A 92 17.40 -30.11 -9.56
C TYR A 92 16.39 -30.53 -8.50
N GLU A 93 15.09 -30.61 -8.79
CA GLU A 93 14.10 -31.12 -7.82
C GLU A 93 14.32 -32.60 -7.43
N SER A 94 15.08 -33.35 -8.24
CA SER A 94 15.51 -34.72 -7.90
C SER A 94 16.70 -34.78 -6.93
N PHE A 95 17.37 -33.66 -6.66
CA PHE A 95 18.53 -33.59 -5.78
C PHE A 95 18.19 -33.95 -4.33
N SER A 96 19.19 -34.50 -3.63
CA SER A 96 19.08 -34.93 -2.24
C SER A 96 19.18 -33.76 -1.23
N ASP A 97 19.88 -32.68 -1.59
CA ASP A 97 20.01 -31.48 -0.76
C ASP A 97 18.85 -30.48 -0.97
N GLU A 98 18.00 -30.35 0.05
CA GLU A 98 16.88 -29.38 0.10
C GLU A 98 17.34 -27.91 0.10
N ASP A 99 18.51 -27.59 0.67
CA ASP A 99 19.06 -26.24 0.66
C ASP A 99 19.51 -25.86 -0.76
N LEU A 100 20.20 -26.76 -1.46
CA LEU A 100 20.58 -26.54 -2.85
C LEU A 100 19.34 -26.38 -3.75
N LYS A 101 18.29 -27.20 -3.55
CA LYS A 101 17.01 -27.04 -4.26
C LYS A 101 16.39 -25.67 -4.02
N ARG A 102 16.31 -25.20 -2.76
CA ARG A 102 15.76 -23.87 -2.44
C ARG A 102 16.61 -22.75 -3.05
N LYS A 103 17.95 -22.84 -3.03
CA LYS A 103 18.84 -21.89 -3.71
C LYS A 103 18.56 -21.82 -5.20
N ILE A 104 18.47 -22.97 -5.87
CA ILE A 104 18.23 -23.04 -7.30
C ILE A 104 16.84 -22.49 -7.66
N ARG A 105 15.77 -22.87 -6.94
CA ARG A 105 14.42 -22.29 -7.16
C ARG A 105 14.44 -20.76 -7.11
N LYS A 106 15.09 -20.17 -6.10
CA LYS A 106 15.20 -18.71 -5.96
C LYS A 106 16.02 -18.06 -7.08
N LEU A 107 17.13 -18.68 -7.51
CA LEU A 107 17.94 -18.18 -8.64
C LEU A 107 17.26 -18.34 -10.01
N THR A 108 16.35 -19.31 -10.17
CA THR A 108 15.57 -19.51 -11.41
C THR A 108 14.29 -18.67 -11.49
N LYS A 109 13.86 -18.05 -10.38
CA LYS A 109 12.70 -17.13 -10.33
C LYS A 109 13.13 -15.73 -10.79
N LEU A 110 13.06 -15.48 -12.10
CA LEU A 110 13.59 -14.27 -12.73
C LEU A 110 12.72 -13.01 -12.58
N GLY A 111 11.42 -13.17 -12.34
CA GLY A 111 10.48 -12.04 -12.34
C GLY A 111 10.51 -11.32 -13.69
N TYR A 112 10.58 -9.99 -13.68
CA TYR A 112 10.64 -9.19 -14.92
C TYR A 112 11.92 -9.42 -15.73
N SER A 113 13.02 -9.87 -15.09
CA SER A 113 14.25 -10.25 -15.79
C SER A 113 14.06 -11.47 -16.72
N VAL A 114 12.87 -12.07 -16.82
CA VAL A 114 12.55 -13.06 -17.85
C VAL A 114 12.28 -12.42 -19.23
N LEU A 115 11.84 -11.15 -19.26
CA LEU A 115 11.40 -10.46 -20.46
C LEU A 115 12.55 -10.25 -21.47
N PRO A 116 12.29 -10.33 -22.79
CA PRO A 116 13.21 -9.82 -23.82
C PRO A 116 13.70 -8.40 -23.51
N GLU A 117 14.95 -8.08 -23.88
CA GLU A 117 15.66 -6.86 -23.46
C GLU A 117 14.91 -5.56 -23.81
N ASP A 118 14.33 -5.50 -25.01
CA ASP A 118 13.47 -4.41 -25.48
C ASP A 118 12.20 -4.27 -24.62
N THR A 119 11.48 -5.37 -24.37
CA THR A 119 10.26 -5.37 -23.55
C THR A 119 10.55 -5.14 -22.05
N PHE A 120 11.75 -5.50 -21.57
CA PHE A 120 12.19 -5.21 -20.21
C PHE A 120 12.47 -3.72 -20.05
N ALA A 121 13.16 -3.10 -21.03
CA ALA A 121 13.36 -1.65 -21.07
C ALA A 121 12.02 -0.90 -21.14
N GLU A 122 11.08 -1.30 -22.00
CA GLU A 122 9.73 -0.72 -22.05
C GLU A 122 8.99 -0.81 -20.71
N MET A 123 9.17 -1.90 -19.96
CA MET A 123 8.56 -2.08 -18.64
C MET A 123 9.17 -1.15 -17.59
N LEU A 124 10.51 -1.07 -17.52
CA LEU A 124 11.21 -0.15 -16.62
C LEU A 124 10.81 1.30 -16.92
N ASP A 125 10.79 1.68 -18.19
CA ASP A 125 10.44 3.02 -18.65
C ASP A 125 9.00 3.40 -18.24
N ALA A 126 8.04 2.48 -18.33
CA ALA A 126 6.66 2.72 -17.87
C ALA A 126 6.60 2.92 -16.35
N ILE A 127 7.26 2.07 -15.56
CA ILE A 127 7.30 2.20 -14.09
C ILE A 127 7.99 3.49 -13.67
N ASN A 128 9.16 3.79 -14.25
CA ASN A 128 9.92 5.00 -13.96
C ASN A 128 9.11 6.27 -14.26
N ARG A 129 8.34 6.33 -15.36
CA ARG A 129 7.45 7.48 -15.67
C ARG A 129 6.32 7.65 -14.65
N MET A 130 5.74 6.55 -14.14
CA MET A 130 4.74 6.62 -13.06
C MET A 130 5.36 7.14 -11.75
N GLN A 131 6.54 6.63 -11.38
CA GLN A 131 7.29 7.09 -10.20
C GLN A 131 7.70 8.57 -10.31
N GLU A 132 8.21 9.00 -11.46
CA GLU A 132 8.62 10.38 -11.72
C GLU A 132 7.42 11.33 -11.69
N ASN A 133 6.29 10.95 -12.32
CA ASN A 133 5.06 11.72 -12.24
C ASN A 133 4.66 11.94 -10.77
N TYR A 134 4.57 10.86 -9.99
CA TYR A 134 4.20 10.91 -8.57
C TYR A 134 5.14 11.82 -7.76
N ALA A 135 6.46 11.69 -7.96
CA ALA A 135 7.47 12.47 -7.23
C ALA A 135 7.46 13.96 -7.57
N LYS A 136 7.12 14.32 -8.82
CA LYS A 136 7.16 15.70 -9.33
C LYS A 136 5.80 16.42 -9.28
N VAL A 137 4.72 15.80 -8.82
CA VAL A 137 3.42 16.49 -8.66
C VAL A 137 3.57 17.67 -7.70
N LYS A 138 3.20 18.87 -8.20
CA LYS A 138 2.98 20.08 -7.41
C LYS A 138 1.61 20.64 -7.73
N VAL A 139 0.93 21.19 -6.73
CA VAL A 139 -0.41 21.76 -6.85
C VAL A 139 -0.42 23.22 -6.42
N CYS A 140 -1.46 23.95 -6.84
CA CYS A 140 -1.65 25.34 -6.42
C CYS A 140 -2.25 25.44 -5.01
N ASP A 141 -1.98 26.53 -4.33
CA ASP A 141 -2.55 26.84 -3.02
C ASP A 141 -4.05 27.17 -3.16
N TYR A 142 -4.87 26.59 -2.28
CA TYR A 142 -6.32 26.76 -2.24
C TYR A 142 -6.77 28.23 -2.17
N ARG A 143 -5.94 29.08 -1.54
CA ARG A 143 -6.23 30.50 -1.28
C ARG A 143 -5.45 31.43 -2.22
N ASP A 144 -4.36 30.96 -2.82
CA ASP A 144 -3.53 31.71 -3.76
C ASP A 144 -3.10 30.88 -4.99
N ASN A 145 -3.91 30.96 -6.05
CA ASN A 145 -3.62 30.34 -7.35
C ASN A 145 -2.31 30.79 -8.03
N SER A 146 -1.56 31.77 -7.50
CA SER A 146 -0.24 32.14 -7.99
C SER A 146 0.90 31.32 -7.37
N LYS A 147 0.65 30.68 -6.23
CA LYS A 147 1.58 29.78 -5.54
C LYS A 147 1.28 28.34 -5.95
N CYS A 148 2.10 27.76 -6.81
CA CYS A 148 1.92 26.41 -7.36
C CYS A 148 3.15 25.51 -7.18
N ASP A 149 3.72 25.56 -5.98
CA ASP A 149 4.94 24.86 -5.57
C ASP A 149 4.71 23.81 -4.45
N LEU A 150 3.47 23.63 -3.97
CA LEU A 150 3.13 22.68 -2.90
C LEU A 150 3.29 21.24 -3.41
N ALA A 151 4.22 20.49 -2.84
CA ALA A 151 4.42 19.08 -3.12
C ALA A 151 3.65 18.21 -2.12
N LEU A 152 3.61 16.89 -2.35
CA LEU A 152 3.07 15.95 -1.35
C LEU A 152 3.78 16.10 0.00
N GLU A 153 5.11 16.09 -0.03
CA GLU A 153 5.97 16.07 1.15
C GLU A 153 6.86 17.33 1.25
N PRO A 154 6.68 18.21 2.26
CA PRO A 154 5.74 18.09 3.38
C PRO A 154 4.34 18.70 3.14
N GLU A 155 4.15 19.59 2.15
CA GLU A 155 3.06 20.58 2.21
C GLU A 155 1.66 19.96 2.25
N LEU A 156 1.33 19.04 1.33
CA LEU A 156 0.02 18.41 1.33
C LEU A 156 -0.18 17.42 2.48
N THR A 157 0.88 16.70 2.90
CA THR A 157 0.81 15.80 4.05
C THR A 157 0.52 16.60 5.34
N GLU A 158 1.17 17.74 5.57
CA GLU A 158 0.90 18.63 6.71
C GLU A 158 -0.52 19.23 6.64
N ILE A 159 -0.99 19.66 5.47
CA ILE A 159 -2.35 20.21 5.29
C ILE A 159 -3.42 19.13 5.53
N MET A 160 -3.26 17.93 4.95
CA MET A 160 -4.22 16.83 5.13
C MET A 160 -4.26 16.32 6.58
N ALA A 161 -3.15 16.42 7.32
CA ALA A 161 -3.08 16.06 8.73
C ALA A 161 -3.74 17.12 9.64
N THR A 162 -3.52 18.41 9.38
CA THR A 162 -3.84 19.50 10.33
C THR A 162 -5.07 20.33 9.97
N SER A 163 -5.44 20.45 8.69
CA SER A 163 -6.62 21.24 8.32
C SER A 163 -7.91 20.57 8.81
N ARG A 164 -8.89 21.43 9.09
CA ARG A 164 -10.25 21.07 9.53
C ARG A 164 -11.30 21.83 8.70
N ASP A 165 -10.93 22.30 7.50
CA ASP A 165 -11.85 22.87 6.51
C ASP A 165 -12.16 21.82 5.42
N PRO A 166 -13.40 21.30 5.35
CA PRO A 166 -13.77 20.29 4.36
C PRO A 166 -13.55 20.70 2.91
N GLU A 167 -13.73 21.98 2.55
CA GLU A 167 -13.60 22.42 1.16
C GLU A 167 -12.11 22.63 0.77
N GLU A 168 -11.26 22.99 1.72
CA GLU A 168 -9.79 23.01 1.54
C GLU A 168 -9.24 21.59 1.39
N LEU A 169 -9.59 20.67 2.29
CA LEU A 169 -9.20 19.25 2.22
C LEU A 169 -9.69 18.60 0.90
N LYS A 170 -10.91 18.92 0.46
CA LYS A 170 -11.51 18.41 -0.77
C LYS A 170 -10.81 18.96 -2.01
N TYR A 171 -10.40 20.22 -1.99
CA TYR A 171 -9.62 20.82 -3.05
C TYR A 171 -8.29 20.09 -3.21
N TYR A 172 -7.48 19.99 -2.14
CA TYR A 172 -6.16 19.36 -2.22
C TYR A 172 -6.24 17.87 -2.55
N TRP A 173 -7.21 17.14 -1.98
CA TRP A 173 -7.50 15.76 -2.38
C TRP A 173 -7.76 15.66 -3.89
N GLN A 174 -8.63 16.52 -4.44
CA GLN A 174 -8.95 16.45 -5.87
C GLN A 174 -7.74 16.84 -6.74
N GLN A 175 -7.01 17.90 -6.41
CA GLN A 175 -5.81 18.29 -7.16
C GLN A 175 -4.74 17.20 -7.17
N TRP A 176 -4.53 16.53 -6.03
CA TRP A 176 -3.59 15.41 -5.94
C TRP A 176 -3.99 14.24 -6.85
N TYR A 177 -5.23 13.75 -6.71
CA TYR A 177 -5.72 12.61 -7.48
C TYR A 177 -5.84 12.89 -8.99
N ASP A 178 -6.20 14.12 -9.37
CA ASP A 178 -6.25 14.54 -10.79
C ASP A 178 -4.84 14.66 -11.42
N ALA A 179 -3.78 14.88 -10.62
CA ALA A 179 -2.40 15.08 -11.11
C ALA A 179 -1.51 13.83 -11.01
N ALA A 180 -1.61 13.06 -9.92
CA ALA A 180 -0.82 11.83 -9.67
C ALA A 180 -1.51 10.55 -10.19
N GLY A 181 -2.81 10.63 -10.50
CA GLY A 181 -3.62 9.50 -10.95
C GLY A 181 -3.77 9.45 -12.47
N ALA A 182 -4.78 10.15 -12.99
CA ALA A 182 -5.22 10.07 -14.38
C ALA A 182 -4.13 10.22 -15.46
N PRO A 183 -3.09 11.09 -15.32
CA PRO A 183 -2.05 11.25 -16.34
C PRO A 183 -1.18 10.01 -16.60
N THR A 184 -1.12 9.07 -15.65
CA THR A 184 -0.29 7.85 -15.75
C THR A 184 -0.96 6.68 -16.46
N ARG A 185 -2.21 6.83 -16.94
CA ARG A 185 -3.05 5.71 -17.44
C ARG A 185 -2.37 4.83 -18.51
N ASP A 186 -1.70 5.44 -19.48
CA ASP A 186 -1.10 4.70 -20.60
C ASP A 186 0.13 3.90 -20.14
N ASP A 187 0.95 4.48 -19.25
CA ASP A 187 2.08 3.78 -18.62
C ASP A 187 1.60 2.68 -17.68
N PHE A 188 0.54 2.91 -16.89
CA PHE A 188 -0.08 1.90 -16.06
C PHE A 188 -0.58 0.72 -16.90
N GLN A 189 -1.27 0.96 -18.03
CA GLN A 189 -1.70 -0.11 -18.93
C GLN A 189 -0.52 -0.88 -19.53
N LYS A 190 0.52 -0.18 -20.01
CA LYS A 190 1.75 -0.80 -20.54
C LYS A 190 2.43 -1.68 -19.48
N TYR A 191 2.50 -1.22 -18.23
CA TYR A 191 2.99 -1.97 -17.09
C TYR A 191 2.16 -3.24 -16.83
N ILE A 192 0.83 -3.16 -16.79
CA ILE A 192 -0.06 -4.32 -16.59
C ILE A 192 0.13 -5.36 -17.70
N ASP A 193 0.20 -4.93 -18.96
CA ASP A 193 0.37 -5.82 -20.11
C ASP A 193 1.69 -6.60 -20.03
N LEU A 194 2.80 -5.91 -19.72
CA LEU A 194 4.14 -6.50 -19.62
C LEU A 194 4.33 -7.33 -18.35
N ASN A 195 3.77 -6.93 -17.21
CA ASN A 195 3.69 -7.74 -15.99
C ASN A 195 3.01 -9.08 -16.27
N GLY A 196 1.87 -9.08 -16.99
CA GLY A 196 1.17 -10.30 -17.39
C GLY A 196 2.00 -11.19 -18.33
N VAL A 197 2.81 -10.61 -19.24
CA VAL A 197 3.75 -11.38 -20.08
C VAL A 197 4.85 -12.01 -19.22
N ALA A 198 5.48 -11.23 -18.34
CA ALA A 198 6.53 -11.72 -17.46
C ALA A 198 6.05 -12.85 -16.54
N ALA A 199 4.85 -12.73 -15.96
CA ALA A 199 4.26 -13.78 -15.13
C ALA A 199 4.11 -15.11 -15.89
N ARG A 200 3.55 -15.08 -17.10
CA ARG A 200 3.39 -16.26 -17.96
C ARG A 200 4.73 -16.87 -18.37
N MET A 201 5.74 -16.05 -18.63
CA MET A 201 7.10 -16.52 -18.93
C MET A 201 7.81 -17.15 -17.70
N ASN A 202 7.42 -16.79 -16.48
CA ASN A 202 7.82 -17.47 -15.24
C ASN A 202 6.90 -18.66 -14.86
N ASN A 203 6.01 -19.11 -15.76
CA ASN A 203 5.01 -20.17 -15.54
C ASN A 203 3.91 -19.87 -14.51
N TYR A 204 3.61 -18.60 -14.22
CA TYR A 204 2.46 -18.18 -13.42
C TYR A 204 1.30 -17.72 -14.31
N SER A 205 0.05 -17.88 -13.85
CA SER A 205 -1.14 -17.44 -14.59
C SER A 205 -1.22 -15.92 -14.75
N SER A 206 -0.85 -15.17 -13.71
CA SER A 206 -0.83 -13.71 -13.69
C SER A 206 0.21 -13.16 -12.70
N GLY A 207 0.40 -11.83 -12.71
CA GLY A 207 1.21 -11.13 -11.69
C GLY A 207 0.74 -11.37 -10.25
N ALA A 208 -0.56 -11.66 -10.05
CA ALA A 208 -1.11 -11.97 -8.74
C ALA A 208 -0.49 -13.25 -8.15
N GLU A 209 -0.46 -14.33 -8.94
CA GLU A 209 0.14 -15.60 -8.50
C GLU A 209 1.66 -15.49 -8.38
N TYR A 210 2.31 -14.67 -9.23
CA TYR A 210 3.74 -14.39 -9.09
C TYR A 210 4.07 -13.70 -7.75
N TRP A 211 3.27 -12.72 -7.32
CA TRP A 211 3.41 -12.08 -5.99
C TRP A 211 3.03 -13.02 -4.85
N LEU A 212 1.88 -13.69 -4.92
CA LEU A 212 1.41 -14.61 -3.87
C LEU A 212 2.40 -15.76 -3.61
N SER A 213 3.14 -16.20 -4.62
CA SER A 213 4.20 -17.22 -4.44
C SER A 213 5.37 -16.80 -3.54
N ALA A 214 5.50 -15.51 -3.18
CA ALA A 214 6.44 -15.06 -2.16
C ALA A 214 6.05 -15.49 -0.73
N TYR A 215 4.80 -15.94 -0.54
CA TYR A 215 4.29 -16.46 0.73
C TYR A 215 4.31 -17.98 0.82
N GLU A 216 4.81 -18.70 -0.20
CA GLU A 216 5.07 -20.15 -0.16
C GLU A 216 3.90 -21.03 0.35
N ASP A 217 2.65 -20.58 0.16
CA ASP A 217 1.41 -21.25 0.60
C ASP A 217 0.30 -21.00 -0.44
N ASP A 218 -0.19 -22.07 -1.08
CA ASP A 218 -1.22 -21.98 -2.13
C ASP A 218 -2.59 -21.49 -1.61
N THR A 219 -2.80 -21.49 -0.29
CA THR A 219 -4.06 -21.04 0.37
C THR A 219 -3.96 -19.62 0.93
N PHE A 220 -2.87 -18.89 0.68
CA PHE A 220 -2.59 -17.63 1.37
C PHE A 220 -3.65 -16.53 1.12
N GLU A 221 -4.22 -16.44 -0.08
CA GLU A 221 -5.32 -15.50 -0.37
C GLU A 221 -6.59 -15.82 0.44
N GLU A 222 -6.90 -17.11 0.64
CA GLU A 222 -8.04 -17.54 1.47
C GLU A 222 -7.82 -17.21 2.95
N GLN A 223 -6.58 -17.34 3.44
CA GLN A 223 -6.21 -16.96 4.81
C GLN A 223 -6.32 -15.44 5.02
N VAL A 224 -5.91 -14.63 4.04
CA VAL A 224 -6.04 -13.17 4.06
C VAL A 224 -7.51 -12.73 4.04
N ASP A 225 -8.33 -13.33 3.17
CA ASP A 225 -9.79 -13.09 3.14
C ASP A 225 -10.44 -13.46 4.48
N ALA A 226 -10.09 -14.61 5.07
CA ALA A 226 -10.61 -15.05 6.37
C ALA A 226 -10.26 -14.09 7.52
N VAL A 227 -9.03 -13.56 7.57
CA VAL A 227 -8.61 -12.57 8.58
C VAL A 227 -9.36 -11.24 8.44
N ILE A 228 -9.66 -10.80 7.21
CA ILE A 228 -10.49 -9.60 6.99
C ILE A 228 -11.92 -9.80 7.50
N GLU A 229 -12.50 -10.99 7.31
CA GLU A 229 -13.83 -11.32 7.84
C GLU A 229 -13.81 -11.41 9.38
N GLU A 230 -12.76 -12.00 9.97
CA GLU A 230 -12.58 -12.10 11.44
C GLU A 230 -12.46 -10.72 12.11
N LEU A 231 -11.78 -9.77 11.46
CA LEU A 231 -11.56 -8.41 11.98
C LEU A 231 -12.69 -7.43 11.65
N ARG A 232 -13.59 -7.74 10.72
CA ARG A 232 -14.69 -6.84 10.32
C ARG A 232 -15.53 -6.34 11.49
N PRO A 233 -15.99 -7.17 12.46
CA PRO A 233 -16.83 -6.69 13.56
C PRO A 233 -16.12 -5.63 14.42
N LEU A 234 -14.82 -5.75 14.62
CA LEU A 234 -14.01 -4.76 15.33
C LEU A 234 -13.81 -3.48 14.48
N TYR A 235 -13.53 -3.64 13.19
CA TYR A 235 -13.40 -2.50 12.28
C TYR A 235 -14.69 -1.68 12.13
N GLU A 236 -15.85 -2.32 12.00
CA GLU A 236 -17.15 -1.65 11.86
C GLU A 236 -17.51 -0.82 13.10
N GLN A 237 -17.10 -1.24 14.30
CA GLN A 237 -17.33 -0.50 15.54
C GLN A 237 -16.47 0.78 15.62
N ILE A 238 -15.19 0.73 15.24
CA ILE A 238 -14.37 1.95 15.20
C ILE A 238 -14.80 2.88 14.05
N HIS A 239 -15.16 2.34 12.89
CA HIS A 239 -15.72 3.11 11.77
C HIS A 239 -16.98 3.88 12.17
N ALA A 240 -17.94 3.19 12.81
CA ALA A 240 -19.17 3.79 13.30
C ALA A 240 -18.92 4.95 14.28
N ASN A 241 -18.00 4.74 15.21
CA ASN A 241 -17.64 5.73 16.22
C ASN A 241 -16.96 6.96 15.59
N VAL A 242 -15.97 6.74 14.73
CA VAL A 242 -15.28 7.81 13.97
C VAL A 242 -16.29 8.59 13.11
N ARG A 243 -17.17 7.92 12.37
CA ARG A 243 -18.22 8.57 11.57
C ARG A 243 -19.14 9.42 12.44
N TYR A 244 -19.54 8.93 13.62
CA TYR A 244 -20.38 9.68 14.55
C TYR A 244 -19.69 10.97 15.03
N GLN A 245 -18.42 10.89 15.46
CA GLN A 245 -17.69 12.07 15.94
C GLN A 245 -17.41 13.07 14.81
N LEU A 246 -17.02 12.59 13.62
CA LEU A 246 -16.87 13.44 12.43
C LEU A 246 -18.18 14.14 12.06
N ARG A 247 -19.33 13.45 12.15
CA ARG A 247 -20.66 14.04 11.92
C ARG A 247 -21.05 15.07 12.98
N LYS A 248 -20.65 14.85 14.24
CA LYS A 248 -20.83 15.82 15.34
C LYS A 248 -19.95 17.07 15.14
N TYR A 249 -18.75 16.92 14.59
CA TYR A 249 -17.80 18.00 14.34
C TYR A 249 -18.13 18.81 13.06
N TYR A 250 -18.25 18.14 11.91
CA TYR A 250 -18.46 18.76 10.60
C TYR A 250 -19.93 18.98 10.23
N GLY A 251 -20.86 18.33 10.93
CA GLY A 251 -22.30 18.42 10.70
C GLY A 251 -22.86 17.48 9.63
N GLU A 252 -24.18 17.31 9.68
CA GLU A 252 -24.94 16.29 8.93
C GLU A 252 -24.94 16.48 7.41
N ASN A 253 -24.63 17.69 6.93
CA ASN A 253 -24.52 17.99 5.49
C ASN A 253 -23.18 17.55 4.89
N VAL A 254 -22.17 17.30 5.74
CA VAL A 254 -20.82 16.89 5.33
C VAL A 254 -20.64 15.39 5.53
N VAL A 255 -21.09 14.86 6.67
CA VAL A 255 -20.94 13.43 7.00
C VAL A 255 -22.33 12.80 7.20
N SER A 256 -22.63 11.80 6.37
CA SER A 256 -23.86 11.01 6.49
C SER A 256 -23.87 10.20 7.79
N GLU A 257 -25.06 9.99 8.37
CA GLU A 257 -25.25 9.08 9.51
C GLU A 257 -24.94 7.62 9.14
N LYS A 258 -25.25 7.23 7.90
CA LYS A 258 -25.26 5.83 7.45
C LYS A 258 -24.39 5.55 6.23
N GLY A 259 -23.99 6.58 5.49
CA GLY A 259 -23.13 6.44 4.32
C GLY A 259 -21.67 6.14 4.68
N PRO A 260 -20.82 5.88 3.67
CA PRO A 260 -19.38 5.86 3.84
C PRO A 260 -18.84 7.21 4.35
N ILE A 261 -17.66 7.20 4.96
CA ILE A 261 -16.99 8.42 5.41
C ILE A 261 -16.32 9.10 4.20
N PRO A 262 -16.54 10.41 3.96
CA PRO A 262 -15.83 11.16 2.92
C PRO A 262 -14.33 11.21 3.22
N MET A 263 -13.51 10.50 2.43
CA MET A 263 -12.17 10.09 2.85
C MET A 263 -11.18 11.23 3.15
N HIS A 264 -11.35 12.39 2.50
CA HIS A 264 -10.56 13.59 2.75
C HIS A 264 -10.60 14.12 4.20
N LEU A 265 -11.57 13.72 5.02
CA LEU A 265 -11.72 14.14 6.42
C LEU A 265 -10.95 13.24 7.41
N LEU A 266 -10.23 12.21 6.93
CA LEU A 266 -9.61 11.18 7.77
C LEU A 266 -8.11 11.46 8.05
N GLY A 267 -7.68 12.72 7.97
CA GLY A 267 -6.33 13.14 8.37
C GLY A 267 -5.18 12.67 7.46
N ASN A 268 -5.50 12.12 6.28
CA ASN A 268 -4.55 11.48 5.39
C ASN A 268 -5.07 11.45 3.94
N MET A 269 -4.19 11.67 2.96
CA MET A 269 -4.52 11.74 1.52
C MET A 269 -5.31 10.52 1.01
N TRP A 270 -4.99 9.31 1.50
CA TRP A 270 -5.58 8.04 1.04
C TRP A 270 -6.53 7.41 2.07
N ALA A 271 -6.74 8.08 3.22
CA ALA A 271 -7.40 7.53 4.40
C ALA A 271 -6.85 6.15 4.85
N GLN A 272 -5.54 5.92 4.70
CA GLN A 272 -4.90 4.65 5.09
C GLN A 272 -4.69 4.52 6.61
N LYS A 273 -4.45 5.65 7.29
CA LYS A 273 -4.34 5.79 8.75
C LYS A 273 -5.11 7.04 9.14
N TRP A 274 -5.74 7.03 10.31
CA TRP A 274 -6.66 8.07 10.79
C TRP A 274 -6.15 8.72 12.09
N GLY A 275 -4.90 8.49 12.50
CA GLY A 275 -4.33 9.04 13.74
C GLY A 275 -4.41 10.56 13.83
N ASN A 276 -4.26 11.25 12.70
CA ASN A 276 -4.25 12.71 12.59
C ASN A 276 -5.61 13.40 12.84
N ILE A 277 -6.68 12.65 13.16
CA ILE A 277 -7.99 13.19 13.60
C ILE A 277 -8.37 12.78 15.03
N ALA A 278 -7.45 12.16 15.79
CA ALA A 278 -7.71 11.75 17.16
C ALA A 278 -8.06 12.94 18.08
N ASP A 279 -7.60 14.15 17.78
CA ASP A 279 -7.98 15.41 18.45
C ASP A 279 -9.49 15.69 18.40
N ILE A 280 -10.16 15.34 17.30
CA ILE A 280 -11.60 15.60 17.10
C ILE A 280 -12.49 14.35 17.24
N THR A 281 -11.91 13.14 17.35
CA THR A 281 -12.70 11.90 17.50
C THR A 281 -12.42 11.06 18.75
N SER A 282 -11.41 11.40 19.56
CA SER A 282 -11.08 10.62 20.77
C SER A 282 -12.24 10.51 21.77
N PRO A 283 -12.43 9.34 22.42
CA PRO A 283 -13.44 9.10 23.45
C PRO A 283 -13.52 10.14 24.56
N PHE A 284 -12.37 10.52 25.13
CA PHE A 284 -12.28 11.40 26.30
C PHE A 284 -11.42 12.63 25.94
N PRO A 285 -12.00 13.70 25.37
CA PRO A 285 -11.25 14.87 24.89
C PRO A 285 -10.64 15.71 26.02
N ASP A 286 -11.14 15.58 27.26
CA ASP A 286 -10.57 16.24 28.44
C ASP A 286 -9.30 15.54 28.96
N ARG A 287 -8.89 14.41 28.35
CA ARG A 287 -7.68 13.67 28.70
C ARG A 287 -6.59 13.88 27.66
N GLN A 288 -5.35 13.97 28.14
CA GLN A 288 -4.18 14.16 27.29
C GLN A 288 -4.07 13.02 26.27
N LEU A 289 -4.08 13.37 24.99
CA LEU A 289 -3.69 12.45 23.93
C LEU A 289 -2.18 12.22 23.99
N LEU A 290 -1.77 10.98 23.76
CA LEU A 290 -0.37 10.60 23.75
C LEU A 290 0.28 11.09 22.45
N ASP A 291 0.72 12.34 22.44
CA ASP A 291 1.61 12.92 21.43
C ASP A 291 2.77 13.64 22.12
N VAL A 292 3.99 13.22 21.80
CA VAL A 292 5.23 13.78 22.37
C VAL A 292 5.92 14.77 21.43
N THR A 293 5.31 15.12 20.29
CA THR A 293 5.87 16.04 19.29
C THR A 293 6.31 17.37 19.88
N GLU A 294 5.46 18.03 20.68
CA GLU A 294 5.81 19.31 21.33
C GLU A 294 6.97 19.15 22.33
N GLU A 295 7.03 18.03 23.06
CA GLU A 295 8.10 17.76 24.03
C GLU A 295 9.44 17.46 23.33
N MET A 296 9.44 16.72 22.22
CA MET A 296 10.62 16.51 21.37
C MET A 296 11.17 17.85 20.88
N VAL A 297 10.31 18.72 20.33
CA VAL A 297 10.69 20.07 19.88
C VAL A 297 11.22 20.91 21.05
N ARG A 298 10.56 20.87 22.22
CA ARG A 298 10.99 21.59 23.43
C ARG A 298 12.33 21.13 23.97
N GLN A 299 12.67 19.84 23.83
CA GLN A 299 13.97 19.28 24.19
C GLN A 299 15.05 19.52 23.11
N GLY A 300 14.70 20.07 21.96
CA GLY A 300 15.63 20.37 20.87
C GLY A 300 16.04 19.14 20.06
N TYR A 301 15.13 18.16 19.92
CA TYR A 301 15.35 16.98 19.09
C TYR A 301 15.65 17.35 17.63
N ASN A 302 16.48 16.54 16.99
CA ASN A 302 16.72 16.56 15.55
C ASN A 302 16.68 15.13 14.96
N PRO A 303 16.59 14.96 13.64
CA PRO A 303 16.57 13.66 12.97
C PRO A 303 17.71 12.72 13.40
N ILE A 304 18.97 13.19 13.47
CA ILE A 304 20.10 12.35 13.90
C ILE A 304 19.87 11.77 15.30
N GLN A 305 19.41 12.57 16.25
CA GLN A 305 19.08 12.09 17.61
C GLN A 305 17.95 11.06 17.62
N MET A 306 16.95 11.20 16.74
CA MET A 306 15.88 10.21 16.60
C MET A 306 16.46 8.85 16.15
N PHE A 307 17.34 8.84 15.16
CA PHE A 307 18.05 7.63 14.71
C PHE A 307 18.99 7.06 15.78
N GLU A 308 19.70 7.91 16.54
CA GLU A 308 20.56 7.46 17.65
C GLU A 308 19.74 6.77 18.76
N MET A 309 18.50 7.19 19.00
CA MET A 309 17.62 6.55 19.97
C MET A 309 17.14 5.19 19.49
N GLY A 310 16.82 5.05 18.21
CA GLY A 310 16.57 3.74 17.60
C GLY A 310 17.77 2.80 17.70
N ASP A 311 18.98 3.26 17.34
CA ASP A 311 20.23 2.48 17.49
C ASP A 311 20.45 2.03 18.95
N LYS A 312 20.18 2.91 19.93
CA LYS A 312 20.24 2.58 21.37
C LYS A 312 19.17 1.56 21.78
N PHE A 313 17.97 1.61 21.18
CA PHE A 313 16.91 0.62 21.42
C PHE A 313 17.38 -0.78 20.97
N PHE A 314 17.85 -0.92 19.73
CA PHE A 314 18.37 -2.20 19.20
C PHE A 314 19.54 -2.73 20.03
N GLN A 315 20.53 -1.88 20.36
CA GLN A 315 21.66 -2.29 21.20
C GLN A 315 21.24 -2.74 22.60
N SER A 316 20.20 -2.13 23.20
CA SER A 316 19.69 -2.54 24.52
C SER A 316 19.20 -3.98 24.56
N MET A 317 18.74 -4.49 23.40
CA MET A 317 18.25 -5.85 23.21
C MET A 317 19.35 -6.82 22.71
N ASN A 318 20.63 -6.46 22.83
CA ASN A 318 21.77 -7.27 22.34
C ASN A 318 21.77 -7.49 20.79
N MET A 319 21.18 -6.56 20.03
CA MET A 319 21.21 -6.58 18.56
C MET A 319 22.39 -5.77 18.01
N THR A 320 22.73 -5.98 16.73
CA THR A 320 23.87 -5.32 16.05
C THR A 320 23.69 -3.80 16.02
N LYS A 321 24.69 -3.06 16.51
CA LYS A 321 24.78 -1.60 16.39
C LYS A 321 24.85 -1.15 14.92
N LEU A 322 24.28 0.01 14.58
CA LEU A 322 24.43 0.61 13.26
C LEU A 322 25.91 0.92 12.90
N PRO A 323 26.38 0.51 11.70
CA PRO A 323 27.77 0.68 11.27
C PRO A 323 28.09 2.13 10.89
N ALA A 324 29.38 2.49 10.81
CA ALA A 324 29.82 3.86 10.47
C ALA A 324 29.31 4.30 9.08
N THR A 325 29.35 3.40 8.11
CA THR A 325 28.80 3.52 6.75
C THR A 325 27.34 3.98 6.70
N PHE A 326 26.51 3.56 7.66
CA PHE A 326 25.11 4.01 7.76
C PHE A 326 25.05 5.51 8.00
N TRP A 327 25.80 6.01 8.99
CA TRP A 327 25.82 7.42 9.37
C TRP A 327 26.52 8.31 8.33
N GLU A 328 27.52 7.76 7.64
CA GLU A 328 28.28 8.47 6.60
C GLU A 328 27.51 8.65 5.28
N LYS A 329 26.59 7.73 4.95
CA LYS A 329 25.98 7.66 3.61
C LYS A 329 24.45 7.82 3.57
N SER A 330 23.74 7.74 4.70
CA SER A 330 22.28 7.86 4.72
C SER A 330 21.81 9.30 4.51
N ILE A 331 20.59 9.46 3.97
CA ILE A 331 19.91 10.75 3.83
C ILE A 331 18.80 10.78 4.87
N LEU A 332 19.11 11.34 6.04
CA LEU A 332 18.22 11.35 7.21
C LEU A 332 17.40 12.65 7.32
N GLU A 333 17.66 13.63 6.45
CA GLU A 333 16.95 14.91 6.34
C GLU A 333 16.72 15.25 4.86
N LYS A 334 15.69 16.05 4.54
CA LYS A 334 15.43 16.53 3.17
C LYS A 334 16.51 17.56 2.77
N PRO A 335 17.26 17.37 1.66
CA PRO A 335 18.24 18.35 1.19
C PRO A 335 17.61 19.71 0.85
N ASP A 336 18.35 20.80 1.09
CA ASP A 336 17.96 22.19 0.84
C ASP A 336 18.52 22.77 -0.48
N ASP A 337 19.27 21.95 -1.24
CA ASP A 337 19.89 22.31 -2.52
C ASP A 337 18.93 22.36 -3.73
N GLY A 338 17.65 22.05 -3.51
CA GLY A 338 16.60 22.15 -4.52
C GLY A 338 16.52 20.99 -5.51
N ARG A 339 17.24 19.89 -5.27
CA ARG A 339 17.09 18.65 -6.05
C ARG A 339 15.68 18.04 -5.89
N ASP A 340 15.21 17.35 -6.93
CA ASP A 340 14.07 16.42 -6.79
C ASP A 340 14.58 15.08 -6.22
N LEU A 341 13.87 14.49 -5.27
CA LEU A 341 14.19 13.18 -4.68
C LEU A 341 12.94 12.42 -4.24
N VAL A 342 13.03 11.09 -4.14
CA VAL A 342 11.96 10.27 -3.57
C VAL A 342 11.97 10.40 -2.05
N CYS A 343 11.18 11.32 -1.50
CA CYS A 343 11.08 11.56 -0.04
C CYS A 343 10.37 10.44 0.74
N HIS A 344 9.72 9.48 0.08
CA HIS A 344 9.15 8.31 0.75
C HIS A 344 10.27 7.54 1.46
N ALA A 345 10.05 7.21 2.73
CA ALA A 345 11.01 6.52 3.56
C ALA A 345 11.39 5.16 2.95
N SER A 346 12.68 4.84 2.94
CA SER A 346 13.15 3.51 2.54
C SER A 346 14.53 3.17 3.11
N ALA A 347 14.68 1.90 3.51
CA ALA A 347 15.93 1.28 3.93
C ALA A 347 16.54 0.41 2.80
N TRP A 348 17.88 0.38 2.73
CA TRP A 348 18.65 -0.19 1.61
C TRP A 348 19.79 -1.11 2.09
N GLU A 349 19.98 -2.27 1.46
CA GLU A 349 21.15 -3.16 1.58
C GLU A 349 21.95 -3.12 0.27
N PHE A 350 23.25 -2.82 0.35
CA PHE A 350 24.11 -2.63 -0.83
C PHE A 350 24.94 -3.88 -1.18
N SER A 351 24.58 -5.06 -0.69
CA SER A 351 25.26 -6.34 -0.93
C SER A 351 26.76 -6.37 -0.61
N LYS A 352 27.19 -5.44 0.26
CA LYS A 352 28.51 -5.35 0.87
C LYS A 352 28.35 -5.38 2.38
N THR A 353 29.31 -5.98 3.08
CA THR A 353 29.31 -6.02 4.55
C THR A 353 29.13 -4.61 5.12
N ASP A 354 28.13 -4.47 5.98
CA ASP A 354 27.78 -3.24 6.70
C ASP A 354 27.43 -2.00 5.83
N ASP A 355 27.33 -2.10 4.49
CA ASP A 355 26.83 -0.99 3.66
C ASP A 355 25.30 -1.05 3.58
N VAL A 356 24.68 -0.43 4.58
CA VAL A 356 23.22 -0.29 4.75
C VAL A 356 22.90 1.19 4.96
N ARG A 357 21.79 1.68 4.37
CA ARG A 357 21.44 3.12 4.39
C ARG A 357 19.94 3.32 4.55
N ILE A 358 19.54 4.48 5.05
CA ILE A 358 18.15 4.96 5.02
C ILE A 358 18.07 6.26 4.22
N LYS A 359 16.99 6.42 3.46
CA LYS A 359 16.56 7.67 2.84
C LYS A 359 15.20 8.04 3.44
N GLN A 360 15.15 9.09 4.26
CA GLN A 360 13.93 9.57 4.90
C GLN A 360 13.98 11.10 5.04
N CYS A 361 12.95 11.79 4.56
CA CYS A 361 12.78 13.23 4.72
C CYS A 361 12.25 13.58 6.13
N THR A 362 13.00 13.20 7.17
CA THR A 362 12.56 13.16 8.57
C THR A 362 12.15 14.55 9.10
N ARG A 363 11.07 14.57 9.88
CA ARG A 363 10.61 15.74 10.66
C ARG A 363 10.59 15.38 12.14
N VAL A 364 10.69 16.38 13.01
CA VAL A 364 10.66 16.18 14.47
C VAL A 364 9.21 16.06 14.95
N THR A 365 8.62 14.89 14.72
CA THR A 365 7.27 14.53 15.19
C THR A 365 7.25 13.11 15.74
N MET A 366 6.26 12.78 16.57
CA MET A 366 6.08 11.44 17.10
C MET A 366 5.81 10.40 15.99
N GLU A 367 5.03 10.76 14.95
CA GLU A 367 4.81 9.86 13.79
C GLU A 367 6.15 9.51 13.12
N GLN A 368 6.98 10.52 12.83
CA GLN A 368 8.29 10.30 12.21
C GLN A 368 9.25 9.55 13.15
N PHE A 369 9.12 9.71 14.48
CA PHE A 369 9.88 8.93 15.45
C PHE A 369 9.55 7.43 15.38
N PHE A 370 8.29 7.06 15.14
CA PHE A 370 7.91 5.68 14.87
C PHE A 370 8.39 5.22 13.49
N THR A 371 8.33 6.06 12.45
CA THR A 371 8.89 5.74 11.13
C THR A 371 10.40 5.45 11.19
N VAL A 372 11.16 6.21 12.00
CA VAL A 372 12.59 5.93 12.25
C VAL A 372 12.80 4.51 12.82
N HIS A 373 11.98 4.06 13.77
CA HIS A 373 12.06 2.71 14.31
C HIS A 373 11.61 1.63 13.30
N HIS A 374 10.64 1.96 12.44
CA HIS A 374 10.21 1.10 11.33
C HIS A 374 11.37 0.84 10.35
N GLU A 375 11.98 1.90 9.79
CA GLU A 375 13.08 1.80 8.83
C GLU A 375 14.33 1.14 9.44
N LEU A 376 14.64 1.44 10.70
CA LEU A 376 15.74 0.76 11.41
C LEU A 376 15.47 -0.73 11.63
N GLY A 377 14.22 -1.17 11.67
CA GLY A 377 13.86 -2.60 11.65
C GLY A 377 14.31 -3.33 10.39
N HIS A 378 14.13 -2.70 9.22
CA HIS A 378 14.66 -3.23 7.96
C HIS A 378 16.19 -3.30 8.00
N VAL A 379 16.86 -2.22 8.41
CA VAL A 379 18.33 -2.18 8.57
C VAL A 379 18.83 -3.27 9.52
N GLN A 380 18.14 -3.49 10.65
CA GLN A 380 18.53 -4.54 11.60
C GLN A 380 18.44 -5.94 10.97
N TYR A 381 17.40 -6.19 10.17
CA TYR A 381 17.21 -7.44 9.45
C TYR A 381 18.33 -7.66 8.42
N PHE A 382 18.67 -6.63 7.63
CA PHE A 382 19.82 -6.65 6.72
C PHE A 382 21.11 -7.03 7.45
N LEU A 383 21.38 -6.38 8.59
CA LEU A 383 22.56 -6.64 9.42
C LEU A 383 22.59 -8.04 10.05
N GLN A 384 21.44 -8.72 10.23
CA GLN A 384 21.41 -10.11 10.72
C GLN A 384 21.70 -11.10 9.59
N TYR A 385 21.06 -10.95 8.43
CA TYR A 385 21.19 -11.93 7.33
C TYR A 385 22.34 -11.68 6.36
N GLN A 386 23.08 -10.57 6.46
CA GLN A 386 24.17 -10.25 5.51
C GLN A 386 25.28 -11.31 5.42
N HIS A 387 25.34 -12.26 6.36
CA HIS A 387 26.25 -13.41 6.31
C HIS A 387 25.76 -14.56 5.40
N LEU A 388 24.51 -14.52 4.94
CA LEU A 388 23.91 -15.52 4.06
C LEU A 388 24.29 -15.32 2.58
N PRO A 389 24.21 -16.39 1.76
CA PRO A 389 24.30 -16.31 0.30
C PRO A 389 23.28 -15.34 -0.33
N SER A 390 23.60 -14.82 -1.51
CA SER A 390 22.87 -13.72 -2.17
C SER A 390 21.37 -13.94 -2.36
N MET A 391 20.93 -15.18 -2.55
CA MET A 391 19.53 -15.56 -2.75
C MET A 391 18.75 -15.74 -1.44
N TYR A 392 19.40 -15.68 -0.28
CA TYR A 392 18.77 -15.75 1.05
C TYR A 392 18.80 -14.43 1.83
N ARG A 393 19.47 -13.39 1.32
CA ARG A 393 19.48 -12.02 1.85
C ARG A 393 18.17 -11.26 1.56
N ASP A 394 17.10 -11.77 2.13
CA ASP A 394 15.73 -11.26 2.04
C ASP A 394 14.97 -11.77 3.28
N GLY A 395 13.77 -11.25 3.52
CA GLY A 395 12.89 -11.73 4.59
C GLY A 395 12.41 -13.17 4.36
N ALA A 396 11.91 -13.80 5.43
CA ALA A 396 11.32 -15.13 5.33
C ALA A 396 10.09 -15.13 4.40
N ASN A 397 9.31 -14.05 4.44
CA ASN A 397 8.41 -13.58 3.37
C ASN A 397 8.34 -12.02 3.43
N PRO A 398 7.73 -11.32 2.47
CA PRO A 398 7.70 -9.85 2.45
C PRO A 398 7.11 -9.20 3.71
N GLY A 399 6.09 -9.82 4.31
CA GLY A 399 5.46 -9.32 5.53
C GLY A 399 6.34 -9.40 6.78
N PHE A 400 7.35 -10.27 6.81
CA PHE A 400 8.32 -10.31 7.92
C PHE A 400 9.18 -9.04 7.94
N HIS A 401 9.61 -8.53 6.79
CA HIS A 401 10.40 -7.30 6.71
C HIS A 401 9.66 -6.12 7.33
N GLU A 402 8.43 -5.90 6.85
CA GLU A 402 7.54 -4.82 7.27
C GLU A 402 7.06 -4.97 8.73
N ALA A 403 7.21 -6.14 9.36
CA ALA A 403 6.78 -6.39 10.74
C ALA A 403 7.84 -6.05 11.78
N VAL A 404 9.13 -6.24 11.47
CA VAL A 404 10.21 -6.18 12.47
C VAL A 404 10.36 -4.80 13.09
N GLY A 405 10.38 -3.74 12.27
CA GLY A 405 10.42 -2.37 12.78
C GLY A 405 9.12 -1.95 13.47
N ASP A 406 7.99 -2.48 13.01
CA ASP A 406 6.67 -2.19 13.58
C ASP A 406 6.46 -2.80 14.97
N VAL A 407 7.06 -3.97 15.27
CA VAL A 407 7.10 -4.56 16.63
C VAL A 407 7.78 -3.61 17.62
N LEU A 408 8.89 -2.98 17.22
CA LEU A 408 9.58 -2.04 18.10
C LEU A 408 8.76 -0.76 18.29
N SER A 409 8.17 -0.25 17.21
CA SER A 409 7.26 0.90 17.26
C SER A 409 6.09 0.68 18.22
N LEU A 410 5.57 -0.55 18.37
CA LEU A 410 4.56 -0.87 19.40
C LEU A 410 5.11 -0.62 20.82
N SER A 411 6.30 -1.14 21.16
CA SER A 411 6.93 -0.92 22.47
C SER A 411 7.28 0.55 22.72
N VAL A 412 7.87 1.24 21.73
CA VAL A 412 8.25 2.66 21.79
C VAL A 412 7.04 3.58 21.96
N SER A 413 5.87 3.18 21.44
CA SER A 413 4.61 3.94 21.56
C SER A 413 3.94 3.86 22.95
N THR A 414 4.46 3.05 23.88
CA THR A 414 3.87 2.92 25.22
C THR A 414 4.19 4.13 26.11
N PRO A 415 3.26 4.59 26.97
CA PRO A 415 3.56 5.58 28.01
C PRO A 415 4.78 5.19 28.85
N LYS A 416 4.87 3.91 29.24
CA LYS A 416 6.00 3.32 29.97
C LYS A 416 7.36 3.56 29.30
N HIS A 417 7.45 3.41 27.97
CA HIS A 417 8.68 3.69 27.24
C HIS A 417 8.94 5.20 27.12
N LEU A 418 7.91 5.98 26.77
CA LEU A 418 8.02 7.43 26.56
C LEU A 418 8.42 8.18 27.85
N GLU A 419 7.96 7.73 29.03
CA GLU A 419 8.42 8.21 30.33
C GLU A 419 9.89 7.82 30.59
N LYS A 420 10.27 6.57 30.30
CA LYS A 420 11.64 6.06 30.50
C LYS A 420 12.68 6.86 29.68
N ILE A 421 12.32 7.33 28.49
CA ILE A 421 13.17 8.20 27.65
C ILE A 421 12.95 9.71 27.91
N GLY A 422 12.07 10.07 28.87
CA GLY A 422 11.84 11.45 29.30
C GLY A 422 11.02 12.33 28.36
N LEU A 423 10.34 11.73 27.37
CA LEU A 423 9.42 12.40 26.44
C LEU A 423 7.98 12.49 26.96
N LEU A 424 7.62 11.71 27.97
CA LEU A 424 6.35 11.82 28.68
C LEU A 424 6.61 12.18 30.15
N LYS A 425 5.78 13.07 30.71
CA LYS A 425 5.90 13.62 32.08
C LYS A 425 4.51 13.82 32.66
N ASP A 426 4.37 13.53 33.95
CA ASP A 426 3.15 13.74 34.74
C ASP A 426 1.87 13.12 34.13
N TYR A 427 2.03 12.06 33.32
CA TYR A 427 0.93 11.37 32.67
C TYR A 427 0.15 10.51 33.68
N VAL A 428 -1.17 10.63 33.67
CA VAL A 428 -2.06 9.88 34.55
C VAL A 428 -2.65 8.73 33.75
N GLU A 429 -2.07 7.54 33.87
CA GLU A 429 -2.56 6.32 33.20
C GLU A 429 -3.84 5.77 33.87
N ASP A 430 -4.95 6.52 33.77
CA ASP A 430 -6.28 6.06 34.14
C ASP A 430 -7.03 5.40 32.97
N GLU A 431 -8.18 4.78 33.27
CA GLU A 431 -8.93 3.97 32.29
C GLU A 431 -9.41 4.79 31.06
N GLU A 432 -9.70 6.08 31.25
CA GLU A 432 -10.06 6.99 30.15
C GLU A 432 -8.84 7.26 29.25
N SER A 433 -7.68 7.47 29.86
CA SER A 433 -6.41 7.71 29.15
C SER A 433 -5.90 6.46 28.42
N LYS A 434 -6.05 5.28 29.02
CA LYS A 434 -5.82 3.97 28.37
C LYS A 434 -6.77 3.76 27.18
N LEU A 435 -8.06 4.07 27.31
CA LEU A 435 -9.01 3.98 26.20
C LEU A 435 -8.64 4.92 25.03
N ASN A 436 -8.20 6.14 25.31
CA ASN A 436 -7.63 7.03 24.29
C ASN A 436 -6.37 6.43 23.63
N GLN A 437 -5.47 5.79 24.39
CA GLN A 437 -4.28 5.11 23.85
C GLN A 437 -4.66 3.94 22.91
N PHE A 438 -5.60 3.08 23.33
CA PHE A 438 -6.10 1.99 22.46
C PHE A 438 -6.77 2.56 21.20
N TYR A 439 -7.56 3.62 21.33
CA TYR A 439 -8.26 4.27 20.22
C TYR A 439 -7.25 4.85 19.21
N GLY A 440 -6.27 5.64 19.66
CA GLY A 440 -5.19 6.16 18.81
C GLY A 440 -4.35 5.06 18.16
N SER A 441 -4.10 3.95 18.86
CA SER A 441 -3.46 2.76 18.29
C SER A 441 -4.31 2.14 17.17
N ALA A 442 -5.62 2.04 17.37
CA ALA A 442 -6.55 1.46 16.40
C ALA A 442 -6.68 2.34 15.14
N LEU A 443 -6.72 3.67 15.30
CA LEU A 443 -6.69 4.63 14.19
C LEU A 443 -5.40 4.56 13.35
N ASN A 444 -4.33 3.93 13.83
CA ASN A 444 -3.06 3.78 13.10
C ASN A 444 -2.78 2.35 12.61
N LYS A 445 -3.29 1.33 13.30
CA LYS A 445 -3.01 -0.10 13.03
C LYS A 445 -4.25 -0.84 12.52
N LEU A 446 -5.34 -0.85 13.28
CA LEU A 446 -6.56 -1.59 12.91
C LEU A 446 -7.19 -1.07 11.60
N VAL A 447 -7.34 0.25 11.45
CA VAL A 447 -8.06 0.83 10.30
C VAL A 447 -7.30 0.74 8.98
N PHE A 448 -5.99 0.48 9.05
CA PHE A 448 -5.12 0.29 7.91
C PHE A 448 -5.31 -1.08 7.23
N LEU A 449 -5.73 -2.11 7.97
CA LEU A 449 -5.84 -3.48 7.43
C LEU A 449 -6.81 -3.59 6.24
N PRO A 450 -8.05 -3.04 6.28
CA PRO A 450 -8.92 -3.05 5.11
C PRO A 450 -8.41 -2.14 3.96
N PHE A 451 -7.62 -1.09 4.26
CA PHE A 451 -6.95 -0.32 3.21
C PHE A 451 -5.93 -1.18 2.46
N ALA A 452 -4.99 -1.78 3.18
CA ALA A 452 -3.91 -2.57 2.61
C ALA A 452 -4.42 -3.75 1.79
N TYR A 453 -5.39 -4.47 2.35
CA TYR A 453 -6.10 -5.56 1.67
C TYR A 453 -6.72 -5.14 0.33
N THR A 454 -7.42 -4.00 0.27
CA THR A 454 -8.08 -3.58 -0.98
C THR A 454 -7.12 -3.20 -2.10
N LEU A 455 -5.91 -2.71 -1.81
CA LEU A 455 -4.97 -2.33 -2.87
C LEU A 455 -4.52 -3.56 -3.67
N ASP A 456 -4.18 -4.64 -3.00
CA ASP A 456 -3.73 -5.84 -3.70
C ASP A 456 -4.87 -6.71 -4.21
N LYS A 457 -6.01 -6.80 -3.52
CA LYS A 457 -7.20 -7.45 -4.12
C LYS A 457 -7.68 -6.73 -5.39
N TYR A 458 -7.51 -5.42 -5.47
CA TYR A 458 -7.71 -4.64 -6.69
C TYR A 458 -6.67 -4.97 -7.77
N ARG A 459 -5.37 -4.91 -7.45
CA ARG A 459 -4.30 -5.21 -8.42
C ARG A 459 -4.36 -6.66 -8.93
N TRP A 460 -4.65 -7.64 -8.07
CA TRP A 460 -4.86 -9.03 -8.48
C TRP A 460 -6.02 -9.18 -9.45
N GLY A 461 -7.15 -8.52 -9.19
CA GLY A 461 -8.29 -8.49 -10.11
C GLY A 461 -7.93 -7.91 -11.49
N ILE A 462 -7.01 -6.94 -11.55
CA ILE A 462 -6.47 -6.44 -12.83
C ILE A 462 -5.53 -7.46 -13.48
N PHE A 463 -4.54 -7.99 -12.75
CA PHE A 463 -3.57 -8.95 -13.30
C PHE A 463 -4.23 -10.22 -13.85
N ARG A 464 -5.29 -10.70 -13.17
CA ARG A 464 -6.10 -11.86 -13.58
C ARG A 464 -7.06 -11.55 -14.74
N GLY A 465 -7.31 -10.28 -15.04
CA GLY A 465 -8.27 -9.83 -16.06
C GLY A 465 -9.73 -9.81 -15.62
N ASP A 466 -10.01 -10.01 -14.33
CA ASP A 466 -11.35 -9.90 -13.72
C ASP A 466 -11.86 -8.45 -13.74
N ILE A 467 -10.94 -7.49 -13.62
CA ILE A 467 -11.17 -6.05 -13.71
C ILE A 467 -10.57 -5.55 -15.02
N LYS A 468 -11.42 -5.02 -15.90
CA LYS A 468 -11.03 -4.52 -17.23
C LYS A 468 -10.68 -3.02 -17.20
N PRO A 469 -9.93 -2.50 -18.19
CA PRO A 469 -9.53 -1.09 -18.24
C PRO A 469 -10.71 -0.11 -18.18
N GLU A 470 -11.86 -0.46 -18.77
CA GLU A 470 -13.10 0.32 -18.71
C GLU A 470 -13.85 0.27 -17.36
N GLN A 471 -13.24 -0.36 -16.34
CA GLN A 471 -13.79 -0.54 -15.00
C GLN A 471 -12.76 -0.25 -13.88
N TYR A 472 -11.54 0.17 -14.23
CA TYR A 472 -10.44 0.36 -13.28
C TYR A 472 -10.85 1.29 -12.13
N ASN A 473 -11.45 2.44 -12.42
CA ASN A 473 -11.72 3.42 -11.38
C ASN A 473 -12.98 3.07 -10.55
N CYS A 474 -14.03 2.54 -11.18
CA CYS A 474 -15.23 2.08 -10.48
C CYS A 474 -14.92 0.91 -9.54
N LYS A 475 -14.11 -0.07 -9.97
CA LYS A 475 -13.77 -1.22 -9.13
C LYS A 475 -12.82 -0.88 -7.99
N PHE A 476 -11.90 0.07 -8.18
CA PHE A 476 -11.13 0.64 -7.08
C PHE A 476 -12.06 1.21 -6.00
N TRP A 477 -12.95 2.13 -6.35
CA TRP A 477 -13.85 2.76 -5.39
C TRP A 477 -14.91 1.82 -4.80
N GLU A 478 -15.38 0.83 -5.57
CA GLU A 478 -16.26 -0.25 -5.07
C GLU A 478 -15.57 -1.03 -3.94
N MET A 479 -14.30 -1.40 -4.11
CA MET A 479 -13.53 -2.10 -3.07
C MET A 479 -13.24 -1.20 -1.86
N ARG A 480 -12.82 0.05 -2.08
CA ARG A 480 -12.60 1.03 -0.99
C ARG A 480 -13.86 1.25 -0.15
N SER A 481 -15.03 1.38 -0.80
CA SER A 481 -16.32 1.49 -0.13
C SER A 481 -16.73 0.18 0.55
N LYS A 482 -16.58 -0.97 -0.10
CA LYS A 482 -17.01 -2.27 0.46
C LYS A 482 -16.26 -2.68 1.73
N PHE A 483 -14.94 -2.46 1.78
CA PHE A 483 -14.11 -2.99 2.87
C PHE A 483 -13.66 -1.92 3.87
N SER A 484 -13.51 -0.66 3.47
CA SER A 484 -13.17 0.44 4.40
C SER A 484 -14.32 1.42 4.68
N GLY A 485 -15.47 1.29 4.01
CA GLY A 485 -16.58 2.22 4.24
C GLY A 485 -16.20 3.68 4.02
N VAL A 486 -15.33 3.97 3.05
CA VAL A 486 -14.94 5.33 2.66
C VAL A 486 -15.35 5.63 1.21
N GLU A 487 -15.59 6.91 0.91
CA GLU A 487 -15.91 7.37 -0.45
C GLU A 487 -15.14 8.66 -0.83
N PRO A 488 -14.90 8.92 -2.13
CA PRO A 488 -14.24 10.14 -2.57
C PRO A 488 -15.14 11.37 -2.37
N PRO A 489 -14.56 12.54 -2.02
CA PRO A 489 -15.32 13.78 -1.71
C PRO A 489 -16.01 14.42 -2.92
N VAL A 490 -15.74 13.91 -4.12
CA VAL A 490 -16.34 14.32 -5.39
C VAL A 490 -16.68 13.09 -6.22
N VAL A 491 -17.69 13.21 -7.07
CA VAL A 491 -18.02 12.18 -8.08
C VAL A 491 -16.82 11.96 -9.01
N ARG A 492 -16.35 10.72 -9.05
CA ARG A 492 -15.32 10.22 -9.98
C ARG A 492 -15.97 9.49 -11.17
N SER A 493 -15.18 9.15 -12.17
CA SER A 493 -15.60 8.36 -13.33
C SER A 493 -14.43 7.59 -13.93
N GLU A 494 -14.65 6.85 -15.01
CA GLU A 494 -13.58 6.17 -15.76
C GLU A 494 -12.72 7.10 -16.63
N SER A 495 -12.96 8.43 -16.66
CA SER A 495 -11.92 9.36 -17.13
C SER A 495 -10.76 9.45 -16.14
N ASP A 496 -11.07 9.26 -14.86
CA ASP A 496 -10.15 9.39 -13.75
C ASP A 496 -9.50 8.02 -13.47
N LEU A 497 -8.31 7.99 -12.88
CA LEU A 497 -7.62 6.76 -12.50
C LEU A 497 -6.96 6.98 -11.14
N ASP A 498 -7.65 6.59 -10.09
CA ASP A 498 -7.34 7.06 -8.74
C ASP A 498 -6.35 6.14 -7.96
N ALA A 499 -6.07 4.94 -8.47
CA ALA A 499 -5.14 4.01 -7.82
C ALA A 499 -3.65 4.44 -7.88
N PRO A 500 -3.09 4.91 -9.03
CA PRO A 500 -1.70 5.39 -9.12
C PRO A 500 -1.38 6.61 -8.25
N ALA A 501 -2.40 7.35 -7.80
CA ALA A 501 -2.25 8.44 -6.82
C ALA A 501 -1.74 7.96 -5.44
N LYS A 502 -1.53 6.65 -5.23
CA LYS A 502 -0.79 6.04 -4.12
C LYS A 502 0.58 5.53 -4.60
N TYR A 503 1.65 5.95 -3.92
CA TYR A 503 3.06 5.65 -4.28
C TYR A 503 3.29 4.21 -4.74
N HIS A 504 2.95 3.23 -3.90
CA HIS A 504 3.16 1.80 -4.14
C HIS A 504 2.48 1.23 -5.39
N VAL A 505 1.45 1.90 -5.92
CA VAL A 505 0.82 1.51 -7.20
C VAL A 505 1.65 2.04 -8.37
N SER A 506 2.06 3.32 -8.32
CA SER A 506 2.94 3.94 -9.32
C SER A 506 4.38 3.39 -9.31
N ALA A 507 4.84 2.89 -8.16
CA ALA A 507 6.18 2.36 -7.95
C ALA A 507 6.28 0.82 -8.07
N ASP A 508 5.20 0.15 -8.47
CA ASP A 508 5.15 -1.33 -8.59
C ASP A 508 5.60 -2.10 -7.33
N VAL A 509 5.28 -1.55 -6.15
CA VAL A 509 5.57 -2.19 -4.86
C VAL A 509 4.33 -2.96 -4.41
N GLU A 510 4.44 -4.29 -4.33
CA GLU A 510 3.42 -5.18 -3.71
C GLU A 510 3.00 -4.65 -2.32
N TYR A 511 1.72 -4.79 -1.95
CA TYR A 511 1.16 -4.15 -0.75
C TYR A 511 0.64 -5.13 0.31
N LEU A 512 0.40 -6.39 -0.04
CA LEU A 512 -0.02 -7.42 0.91
C LEU A 512 1.03 -7.61 2.03
N ARG A 513 2.32 -7.31 1.79
CA ARG A 513 3.35 -7.24 2.83
C ARG A 513 2.93 -6.44 4.06
N TYR A 514 2.25 -5.30 3.87
CA TYR A 514 1.82 -4.44 4.97
C TYR A 514 0.60 -5.03 5.69
N PHE A 515 -0.31 -5.68 4.96
CA PHE A 515 -1.41 -6.41 5.60
C PHE A 515 -0.88 -7.54 6.48
N VAL A 516 0.04 -8.36 5.95
CA VAL A 516 0.65 -9.48 6.67
C VAL A 516 1.43 -8.97 7.87
N SER A 517 2.25 -7.92 7.71
CA SER A 517 2.95 -7.27 8.82
C SER A 517 1.99 -6.83 9.92
N PHE A 518 0.88 -6.17 9.57
CA PHE A 518 -0.07 -5.65 10.55
C PHE A 518 -0.83 -6.75 11.31
N ILE A 519 -0.76 -8.00 10.86
CA ILE A 519 -1.19 -9.17 11.64
C ILE A 519 -0.02 -9.76 12.44
N ILE A 520 1.07 -10.16 11.78
CA ILE A 520 2.15 -10.93 12.42
C ILE A 520 2.98 -10.09 13.41
N GLN A 521 3.01 -8.75 13.29
CA GLN A 521 3.66 -7.89 14.27
C GLN A 521 3.05 -8.05 15.68
N PHE A 522 1.75 -8.35 15.79
CA PHE A 522 1.13 -8.61 17.10
C PHE A 522 1.47 -10.02 17.62
N GLN A 523 1.65 -11.02 16.75
CA GLN A 523 2.15 -12.34 17.16
C GLN A 523 3.61 -12.24 17.65
N PHE A 524 4.45 -11.49 16.93
CA PHE A 524 5.84 -11.22 17.29
C PHE A 524 5.95 -10.40 18.58
N HIS A 525 5.16 -9.31 18.71
CA HIS A 525 5.11 -8.48 19.91
C HIS A 525 4.68 -9.30 21.13
N ARG A 526 3.60 -10.10 21.03
CA ARG A 526 3.18 -11.01 22.10
C ARG A 526 4.32 -11.93 22.54
N ALA A 527 4.95 -12.64 21.60
CA ALA A 527 6.05 -13.55 21.90
C ALA A 527 7.30 -12.84 22.49
N ALA A 528 7.60 -11.62 22.04
CA ALA A 528 8.68 -10.81 22.60
C ALA A 528 8.35 -10.34 24.02
N CYS A 529 7.12 -9.92 24.29
CA CYS A 529 6.63 -9.52 25.61
C CYS A 529 6.61 -10.68 26.62
N GLU A 530 6.24 -11.89 26.19
CA GLU A 530 6.34 -13.11 27.01
C GLU A 530 7.80 -13.36 27.43
N LYS A 531 8.75 -13.30 26.47
CA LYS A 531 10.19 -13.49 26.71
C LYS A 531 10.83 -12.34 27.50
N ALA A 532 10.27 -11.13 27.45
CA ALA A 532 10.67 -10.02 28.31
C ALA A 532 10.08 -10.12 29.73
N GLY A 533 9.14 -11.04 29.98
CA GLY A 533 8.39 -11.10 31.24
C GLY A 533 7.42 -9.92 31.42
N GLU A 534 7.12 -9.20 30.35
CA GLU A 534 6.31 -7.97 30.31
C GLU A 534 4.83 -8.22 30.04
N TYR A 535 4.47 -9.39 29.50
CA TYR A 535 3.09 -9.80 29.28
C TYR A 535 2.78 -11.16 29.93
N VAL A 536 1.59 -11.26 30.52
CA VAL A 536 0.99 -12.51 31.02
C VAL A 536 -0.50 -12.49 30.70
N LYS A 537 -0.99 -13.53 30.01
CA LYS A 537 -2.39 -13.59 29.56
C LYS A 537 -3.37 -13.49 30.74
N GLY A 538 -4.17 -12.41 30.75
CA GLY A 538 -5.19 -12.15 31.78
C GLY A 538 -4.68 -11.42 33.03
N ASP A 539 -3.40 -11.02 33.06
CA ASP A 539 -2.84 -10.15 34.11
C ASP A 539 -3.10 -8.67 33.75
N PRO A 540 -3.79 -7.88 34.59
CA PRO A 540 -4.08 -6.48 34.30
C PRO A 540 -2.85 -5.55 34.37
N GLU A 541 -1.77 -5.97 35.02
CA GLU A 541 -0.51 -5.21 35.13
C GLU A 541 0.47 -5.55 33.99
N LYS A 542 0.22 -6.65 33.27
CA LYS A 542 1.12 -7.21 32.23
C LYS A 542 0.37 -7.46 30.93
N THR A 543 -0.13 -6.39 30.34
CA THR A 543 -0.93 -6.38 29.11
C THR A 543 -0.07 -6.11 27.87
N LEU A 544 -0.53 -6.53 26.69
CA LEU A 544 0.20 -6.31 25.43
C LEU A 544 0.37 -4.82 25.07
N ASN A 545 -0.53 -3.96 25.53
CA ASN A 545 -0.56 -2.53 25.21
C ASN A 545 0.32 -1.64 26.11
N ASN A 546 0.88 -2.19 27.20
CA ASN A 546 1.85 -1.49 28.07
C ASN A 546 3.17 -2.26 28.23
N CYS A 547 3.41 -3.22 27.32
CA CYS A 547 4.67 -3.95 27.23
C CYS A 547 5.76 -3.10 26.56
N ASP A 548 6.92 -2.99 27.21
CA ASP A 548 8.12 -2.35 26.69
C ASP A 548 9.29 -3.35 26.69
N ILE A 549 9.66 -3.87 25.51
CA ILE A 549 10.76 -4.85 25.38
C ILE A 549 12.17 -4.22 25.43
N TYR A 550 12.29 -2.89 25.60
CA TYR A 550 13.57 -2.20 25.77
C TYR A 550 14.38 -2.81 26.92
N GLN A 551 15.69 -3.02 26.69
CA GLN A 551 16.63 -3.71 27.59
C GLN A 551 16.36 -5.22 27.82
N SER A 552 15.40 -5.85 27.12
CA SER A 552 15.21 -7.30 27.14
C SER A 552 16.15 -8.00 26.16
N THR A 553 17.29 -8.48 26.66
CA THR A 553 18.23 -9.30 25.87
C THR A 553 17.66 -10.68 25.51
N GLU A 554 16.72 -11.21 26.30
CA GLU A 554 16.06 -12.49 25.99
C GLU A 554 15.11 -12.36 24.79
N ALA A 555 14.27 -11.33 24.77
CA ALA A 555 13.41 -11.03 23.62
C ALA A 555 14.25 -10.70 22.38
N GLY A 556 15.28 -9.86 22.52
CA GLY A 556 16.19 -9.49 21.44
C GLY A 556 16.95 -10.66 20.81
N ASN A 557 17.46 -11.58 21.63
CA ASN A 557 18.11 -12.81 21.15
C ASN A 557 17.14 -13.71 20.37
N ALA A 558 15.87 -13.80 20.78
CA ALA A 558 14.86 -14.59 20.08
C ALA A 558 14.42 -13.95 18.75
N ILE A 559 14.24 -12.63 18.72
CA ILE A 559 13.99 -11.87 17.48
C ILE A 559 15.18 -12.08 16.54
N LYS A 560 16.41 -11.85 17.03
CA LYS A 560 17.65 -12.02 16.27
C LYS A 560 17.76 -13.42 15.64
N ALA A 561 17.47 -14.49 16.39
CA ALA A 561 17.52 -15.85 15.88
C ALA A 561 16.53 -16.11 14.72
N MET A 562 15.37 -15.43 14.69
CA MET A 562 14.46 -15.44 13.53
C MET A 562 15.05 -14.66 12.35
N LEU A 563 15.65 -13.49 12.59
CA LEU A 563 16.19 -12.63 11.52
C LEU A 563 17.44 -13.22 10.85
N GLU A 564 18.30 -13.90 11.61
CA GLU A 564 19.51 -14.56 11.09
C GLU A 564 19.20 -15.65 10.05
N LEU A 565 17.97 -16.18 10.00
CA LEU A 565 17.55 -17.13 8.97
C LEU A 565 17.37 -16.50 7.58
N GLY A 566 17.11 -15.19 7.51
CA GLY A 566 16.70 -14.52 6.27
C GLY A 566 15.61 -15.30 5.52
N SER A 567 15.84 -15.56 4.24
CA SER A 567 14.97 -16.38 3.39
C SER A 567 15.48 -17.81 3.19
N SER A 568 16.38 -18.31 4.05
CA SER A 568 16.96 -19.66 3.95
C SER A 568 16.00 -20.80 4.32
N LYS A 569 14.92 -20.49 5.04
CA LYS A 569 13.84 -21.41 5.42
C LYS A 569 12.48 -20.87 4.95
N PRO A 570 11.48 -21.73 4.74
CA PRO A 570 10.09 -21.32 4.63
C PRO A 570 9.65 -20.47 5.83
N TRP A 571 8.82 -19.46 5.62
CA TRP A 571 8.41 -18.54 6.69
C TRP A 571 7.72 -19.19 7.91
N PRO A 572 7.00 -20.33 7.83
CA PRO A 572 6.46 -20.99 9.02
C PRO A 572 7.55 -21.45 10.00
N ASP A 573 8.73 -21.84 9.49
CA ASP A 573 9.87 -22.23 10.32
C ASP A 573 10.47 -21.00 11.01
N ALA A 574 10.57 -19.87 10.30
CA ALA A 574 11.06 -18.61 10.88
C ALA A 574 10.10 -18.06 11.95
N MET A 575 8.78 -18.14 11.72
CA MET A 575 7.78 -17.75 12.73
C MET A 575 7.93 -18.57 14.01
N GLU A 576 8.08 -19.90 13.88
CA GLU A 576 8.17 -20.82 15.01
C GLU A 576 9.36 -20.54 15.93
N VAL A 577 10.49 -20.05 15.38
CA VAL A 577 11.67 -19.66 16.19
C VAL A 577 11.35 -18.58 17.21
N LEU A 578 10.51 -17.59 16.85
CA LEU A 578 10.13 -16.51 17.75
C LEU A 578 8.89 -16.89 18.59
N THR A 579 7.82 -17.33 17.94
CA THR A 579 6.48 -17.44 18.55
C THR A 579 6.08 -18.85 18.99
N GLY A 580 6.76 -19.90 18.48
CA GLY A 580 6.27 -21.27 18.60
C GLY A 580 5.03 -21.58 17.75
N GLU A 581 4.56 -20.64 16.93
CA GLU A 581 3.41 -20.79 16.02
C GLU A 581 3.92 -20.90 14.57
N ARG A 582 3.21 -21.67 13.72
CA ARG A 582 3.58 -21.91 12.31
C ARG A 582 2.58 -21.30 11.31
N ARG A 583 1.73 -20.38 11.75
CA ARG A 583 0.65 -19.78 10.94
C ARG A 583 0.39 -18.33 11.34
N MET A 584 0.05 -17.51 10.35
CA MET A 584 -0.50 -16.17 10.58
C MET A 584 -1.84 -16.27 11.34
N SER A 585 -2.06 -15.41 12.33
CA SER A 585 -3.28 -15.39 13.13
C SER A 585 -3.61 -14.01 13.69
N ALA A 586 -4.85 -13.56 13.50
CA ALA A 586 -5.34 -12.29 14.03
C ALA A 586 -5.53 -12.28 15.56
N ASN A 587 -5.46 -13.44 16.22
CA ASN A 587 -5.72 -13.60 17.66
C ASN A 587 -4.96 -12.60 18.54
N ALA A 588 -3.68 -12.34 18.26
CA ALA A 588 -2.87 -11.43 19.06
C ALA A 588 -3.29 -9.95 18.88
N LEU A 589 -3.73 -9.56 17.69
CA LEU A 589 -4.29 -8.23 17.40
C LEU A 589 -5.66 -8.06 18.05
N ILE A 590 -6.52 -9.07 17.96
CA ILE A 590 -7.86 -9.08 18.58
C ILE A 590 -7.73 -9.00 20.11
N GLU A 591 -6.76 -9.69 20.70
CA GLU A 591 -6.42 -9.61 22.13
C GLU A 591 -5.95 -8.20 22.51
N TYR A 592 -5.04 -7.61 21.74
CA TYR A 592 -4.54 -6.24 21.97
C TYR A 592 -5.69 -5.20 21.95
N PHE A 593 -6.61 -5.28 21.00
CA PHE A 593 -7.72 -4.33 20.87
C PHE A 593 -9.00 -4.73 21.62
N ARG A 594 -8.99 -5.81 22.40
CA ARG A 594 -10.19 -6.29 23.09
C ARG A 594 -10.83 -5.26 24.04
N PRO A 595 -10.08 -4.52 24.88
CA PRO A 595 -10.68 -3.52 25.77
C PRO A 595 -11.39 -2.41 25.01
N LEU A 596 -10.82 -1.97 23.88
CA LEU A 596 -11.44 -0.98 23.00
C LEU A 596 -12.68 -1.52 22.31
N TYR A 597 -12.67 -2.78 21.84
CA TYR A 597 -13.83 -3.42 21.23
C TYR A 597 -15.04 -3.42 22.18
N ASP A 598 -14.82 -3.91 23.41
CA ASP A 598 -15.87 -4.05 24.40
C ASP A 598 -16.43 -2.67 24.82
N TRP A 599 -15.58 -1.63 24.87
CA TRP A 599 -16.03 -0.25 25.07
C TRP A 599 -16.80 0.31 23.87
N LEU A 600 -16.29 0.16 22.64
CA LEU A 600 -16.91 0.70 21.43
C LEU A 600 -18.32 0.15 21.20
N VAL A 601 -18.55 -1.14 21.45
CA VAL A 601 -19.88 -1.75 21.33
C VAL A 601 -20.90 -1.06 22.24
N VAL A 602 -20.54 -0.85 23.51
CA VAL A 602 -21.41 -0.19 24.50
C VAL A 602 -21.59 1.29 24.19
N GLU A 603 -20.51 1.99 23.82
CA GLU A 603 -20.56 3.42 23.50
C GLU A 603 -21.40 3.69 22.24
N ASN A 604 -21.21 2.91 21.17
CA ASN A 604 -21.96 3.08 19.93
C ASN A 604 -23.46 2.84 20.13
N GLU A 605 -23.85 1.87 20.97
CA GLU A 605 -25.25 1.70 21.39
C GLU A 605 -25.74 2.92 22.18
N ARG A 606 -24.95 3.40 23.17
CA ARG A 606 -25.30 4.54 24.03
C ARG A 606 -25.51 5.85 23.26
N ILE A 607 -24.68 6.12 22.25
CA ILE A 607 -24.75 7.36 21.44
C ILE A 607 -25.67 7.23 20.22
N GLY A 608 -26.18 6.02 19.94
CA GLY A 608 -27.01 5.72 18.78
C GLY A 608 -26.23 5.74 17.45
N ALA A 609 -24.94 5.43 17.46
CA ALA A 609 -24.14 5.35 16.24
C ALA A 609 -24.57 4.15 15.38
N HIS A 610 -24.91 4.40 14.12
CA HIS A 610 -25.16 3.33 13.17
C HIS A 610 -23.87 2.54 12.92
N VAL A 611 -23.92 1.21 13.01
CA VAL A 611 -22.79 0.31 12.73
C VAL A 611 -22.93 -0.26 11.32
N GLY A 612 -21.82 -0.34 10.58
CA GLY A 612 -21.81 -0.62 9.14
C GLY A 612 -22.17 0.62 8.30
N TRP A 613 -22.29 0.45 6.99
CA TRP A 613 -22.60 1.55 6.07
C TRP A 613 -23.43 1.11 4.87
N GLU A 614 -24.24 2.04 4.36
CA GLU A 614 -24.93 1.91 3.07
C GLU A 614 -23.92 2.04 1.91
N ASN A 615 -24.29 1.54 0.73
CA ASN A 615 -23.47 1.68 -0.48
C ASN A 615 -23.20 3.17 -0.80
N THR A 616 -21.98 3.47 -1.28
CA THR A 616 -21.57 4.82 -1.67
C THR A 616 -22.61 5.53 -2.55
N THR A 617 -22.91 6.78 -2.21
CA THR A 617 -23.79 7.65 -3.00
C THR A 617 -23.00 8.53 -3.96
N SER A 618 -21.69 8.67 -3.72
CA SER A 618 -20.69 9.24 -4.64
C SER A 618 -20.46 8.26 -5.80
N LYS A 619 -21.42 8.20 -6.73
CA LYS A 619 -21.42 7.26 -7.85
C LYS A 619 -20.17 7.48 -8.71
N THR A 620 -19.24 6.53 -8.73
CA THR A 620 -18.27 6.46 -9.84
C THR A 620 -19.03 6.13 -11.12
N ILE A 621 -18.99 7.03 -12.10
CA ILE A 621 -19.78 6.88 -13.32
C ILE A 621 -18.98 6.06 -14.34
N LEU A 622 -19.43 4.83 -14.62
CA LEU A 622 -19.03 4.11 -15.83
C LEU A 622 -19.42 4.95 -17.04
N ASN A 623 -18.47 5.20 -17.95
CA ASN A 623 -18.66 6.05 -19.14
C ASN A 623 -19.55 5.39 -20.22
N PHE A 624 -20.80 5.08 -19.87
CA PHE A 624 -21.84 4.71 -20.82
C PHE A 624 -22.60 5.96 -21.31
N SER A 625 -22.00 6.64 -22.29
CA SER A 625 -22.71 7.59 -23.16
C SER A 625 -23.71 6.85 -24.08
N ARG A 626 -24.74 6.24 -23.49
CA ARG A 626 -25.90 5.66 -24.18
C ARG A 626 -27.15 6.49 -23.92
N VAL A 627 -27.31 7.55 -24.71
CA VAL A 627 -28.61 8.21 -24.87
C VAL A 627 -29.53 7.24 -25.63
N CYS A 628 -30.44 6.57 -24.92
CA CYS A 628 -31.46 5.73 -25.54
C CYS A 628 -32.53 6.59 -26.23
N ILE A 629 -32.31 6.91 -27.51
CA ILE A 629 -33.37 7.49 -28.36
C ILE A 629 -34.34 6.37 -28.75
N LEU A 630 -35.56 6.41 -28.21
CA LEU A 630 -36.69 5.60 -28.66
C LEU A 630 -37.19 6.13 -30.01
N LEU A 631 -36.75 5.49 -31.10
CA LEU A 631 -37.34 5.64 -32.43
C LEU A 631 -37.81 4.28 -32.93
N ASN A 632 -39.13 4.08 -32.94
CA ASN A 632 -39.76 3.12 -33.83
C ASN A 632 -41.15 3.60 -34.22
N GLU A 633 -41.58 3.24 -35.42
CA GLU A 633 -42.87 3.60 -36.05
C GLU A 633 -43.08 5.10 -36.35
N LEU A 634 -42.48 5.56 -37.46
CA LEU A 634 -43.12 6.32 -38.56
C LEU A 634 -42.05 6.63 -39.64
N TYR A 635 -42.42 6.56 -40.94
CA TYR A 635 -41.60 6.80 -42.15
C TYR A 635 -40.58 5.71 -42.59
N PRO A 636 -40.91 4.88 -43.60
CA PRO A 636 -40.03 3.79 -44.10
C PRO A 636 -38.88 4.20 -45.05
N SER A 637 -38.54 5.49 -45.17
CA SER A 637 -37.76 5.98 -46.32
C SER A 637 -36.78 7.12 -46.01
N PHE A 638 -35.83 6.90 -45.09
CA PHE A 638 -34.64 7.74 -44.98
C PHE A 638 -33.39 6.90 -44.69
N SER A 639 -32.35 7.09 -45.51
CA SER A 639 -31.02 6.52 -45.28
C SER A 639 -30.24 7.40 -44.31
N VAL A 640 -29.75 6.82 -43.21
CA VAL A 640 -28.98 7.52 -42.19
C VAL A 640 -27.49 7.44 -42.54
N ARG A 641 -26.89 8.58 -42.89
CA ARG A 641 -25.43 8.76 -42.80
C ARG A 641 -25.07 9.16 -41.37
N LEU A 642 -23.89 8.69 -40.94
CA LEU A 642 -23.30 8.95 -39.63
C LEU A 642 -23.30 10.45 -39.27
N ILE A 643 -23.69 10.78 -38.03
CA ILE A 643 -23.41 12.07 -37.40
C ILE A 643 -22.56 11.76 -36.16
N GLU A 644 -21.32 12.23 -36.17
CA GLU A 644 -20.33 11.96 -35.13
C GLU A 644 -20.59 12.72 -33.83
N LEU A 645 -20.07 12.17 -32.73
CA LEU A 645 -20.37 12.51 -31.35
C LEU A 645 -19.62 13.76 -30.85
N ILE A 646 -19.57 14.81 -31.68
CA ILE A 646 -18.97 16.12 -31.36
C ILE A 646 -20.02 17.09 -30.74
N VAL A 647 -21.29 16.69 -30.72
CA VAL A 647 -22.42 17.58 -30.44
C VAL A 647 -22.72 17.81 -28.96
N SER A 648 -22.40 16.88 -28.03
CA SER A 648 -22.80 17.02 -26.61
C SER A 648 -22.17 18.24 -25.93
N ASP A 649 -20.84 18.25 -25.79
CA ASP A 649 -20.13 19.36 -25.16
C ASP A 649 -20.26 20.64 -25.98
N ARG A 650 -20.27 20.52 -27.32
CA ARG A 650 -20.50 21.68 -28.18
C ARG A 650 -21.91 22.25 -28.06
N CYS A 651 -22.97 21.49 -27.76
CA CYS A 651 -24.30 22.07 -27.55
C CYS A 651 -24.39 22.84 -26.23
N ALA A 652 -23.76 22.36 -25.15
CA ALA A 652 -23.64 23.11 -23.90
C ALA A 652 -22.82 24.39 -24.11
N LEU A 653 -21.66 24.30 -24.78
CA LEU A 653 -20.84 25.44 -25.18
C LEU A 653 -21.53 26.37 -26.21
N TRP A 654 -22.44 25.86 -27.05
CA TRP A 654 -23.15 26.66 -28.06
C TRP A 654 -24.33 27.41 -27.46
N GLN A 655 -24.99 26.92 -26.42
CA GLN A 655 -25.92 27.76 -25.65
C GLN A 655 -25.21 28.94 -24.97
N ALA A 656 -23.94 28.79 -24.58
CA ALA A 656 -23.11 29.91 -24.12
C ALA A 656 -22.57 30.80 -25.27
N LYS A 657 -22.18 30.21 -26.41
CA LYS A 657 -21.62 30.94 -27.57
C LYS A 657 -22.65 31.54 -28.54
N SER A 658 -23.92 31.14 -28.50
CA SER A 658 -24.98 31.68 -29.37
C SER A 658 -25.32 33.16 -29.11
N PHE A 659 -24.64 33.79 -28.15
CA PHE A 659 -24.59 35.25 -28.01
C PHE A 659 -23.65 35.95 -29.02
N TYR A 660 -22.76 35.21 -29.72
CA TYR A 660 -21.80 35.77 -30.67
C TYR A 660 -21.52 34.90 -31.92
N CYS A 661 -22.05 35.38 -33.05
CA CYS A 661 -21.55 35.19 -34.42
C CYS A 661 -21.59 33.77 -35.06
N ASP A 662 -21.27 33.75 -36.37
CA ASP A 662 -21.94 32.91 -37.37
C ASP A 662 -20.94 32.24 -38.37
N HIS A 663 -21.41 31.21 -39.09
CA HIS A 663 -20.87 30.56 -40.32
C HIS A 663 -19.83 29.39 -40.29
N LYS A 664 -20.25 28.32 -41.01
CA LYS A 664 -19.53 27.30 -41.84
C LYS A 664 -18.86 26.04 -41.24
N GLN A 665 -19.02 24.92 -42.00
CA GLN A 665 -18.51 23.55 -41.80
C GLN A 665 -17.22 23.26 -42.63
N PRO A 666 -16.52 22.11 -42.45
CA PRO A 666 -16.79 20.91 -43.29
C PRO A 666 -16.62 19.54 -42.56
N THR A 667 -16.40 18.46 -43.32
CA THR A 667 -16.81 17.04 -43.10
C THR A 667 -15.69 16.00 -43.00
N LEU A 668 -15.95 14.85 -42.38
CA LEU A 668 -15.63 13.49 -42.88
C LEU A 668 -16.48 12.42 -42.15
N ALA A 669 -16.15 11.11 -42.24
CA ALA A 669 -16.88 9.98 -41.63
C ALA A 669 -16.12 8.63 -41.78
N ASN A 670 -16.35 7.63 -40.91
CA ASN A 670 -16.30 6.17 -41.23
C ASN A 670 -16.97 5.28 -40.14
N THR A 671 -17.28 4.02 -40.49
CA THR A 671 -18.21 3.08 -39.81
C THR A 671 -17.56 1.96 -38.97
N TRP A 672 -18.22 1.40 -37.94
CA TRP A 672 -18.25 -0.06 -37.56
C TRP A 672 -19.42 -0.36 -36.55
N SER A 673 -19.67 -1.63 -36.19
CA SER A 673 -20.97 -2.18 -35.70
C SER A 673 -21.13 -2.46 -34.19
N MET A 674 -22.38 -2.65 -33.71
CA MET A 674 -22.77 -2.90 -32.30
C MET A 674 -23.54 -4.21 -32.05
N ASN A 675 -23.45 -4.74 -30.82
CA ASN A 675 -24.40 -5.68 -30.18
C ASN A 675 -25.14 -5.02 -28.98
N LYS A 676 -26.28 -5.60 -28.54
CA LYS A 676 -27.33 -4.94 -27.71
C LYS A 676 -27.43 -5.39 -26.23
N CYS A 677 -28.26 -4.64 -25.46
CA CYS A 677 -28.81 -4.84 -24.10
C CYS A 677 -28.07 -4.11 -22.93
N PRO A 678 -28.69 -3.94 -21.73
CA PRO A 678 -29.97 -3.24 -21.50
C PRO A 678 -29.86 -2.04 -20.50
N VAL A 679 -30.98 -1.57 -19.92
CA VAL A 679 -31.23 -0.18 -19.41
C VAL A 679 -30.89 0.06 -17.92
N ALA A 680 -30.41 1.27 -17.59
CA ALA A 680 -30.41 1.87 -16.24
C ALA A 680 -30.58 3.41 -16.29
N SER A 681 -31.07 4.04 -15.22
CA SER A 681 -31.40 5.48 -15.14
C SER A 681 -30.47 6.27 -14.20
N PHE A 682 -30.23 7.56 -14.50
CA PHE A 682 -29.27 8.42 -13.80
C PHE A 682 -29.79 9.85 -13.59
N ASN A 683 -29.30 10.53 -12.54
CA ASN A 683 -29.48 11.95 -12.30
C ASN A 683 -28.22 12.73 -12.71
N TYR A 684 -28.40 13.93 -13.26
CA TYR A 684 -27.31 14.78 -13.76
C TYR A 684 -27.22 16.09 -12.97
N PHE A 685 -26.00 16.50 -12.61
CA PHE A 685 -25.69 17.83 -12.06
C PHE A 685 -24.59 18.48 -12.90
N PRO A 686 -24.79 19.69 -13.47
CA PRO A 686 -23.78 20.34 -14.31
C PRO A 686 -22.60 20.89 -13.50
N LYS A 687 -21.37 20.64 -13.97
CA LYS A 687 -20.16 21.34 -13.50
C LYS A 687 -20.14 22.78 -14.04
N LEU A 688 -19.88 23.76 -13.17
CA LEU A 688 -19.62 25.15 -13.56
C LEU A 688 -18.14 25.36 -13.86
N TYR A 689 -17.79 25.65 -15.13
CA TYR A 689 -16.47 26.18 -15.47
C TYR A 689 -16.40 27.68 -15.15
N LYS A 690 -15.46 28.08 -14.28
CA LYS A 690 -15.24 29.49 -13.92
C LYS A 690 -14.66 30.27 -15.10
N SER A 691 -15.36 31.31 -15.54
CA SER A 691 -14.72 32.56 -15.95
C SER A 691 -15.56 33.77 -15.54
N MET A 692 -14.86 34.84 -15.18
CA MET A 692 -15.37 36.14 -14.68
C MET A 692 -15.97 36.16 -13.26
N THR A 693 -15.65 37.27 -12.59
CA THR A 693 -15.80 37.54 -11.15
C THR A 693 -17.08 38.31 -10.82
N VAL A 694 -17.69 37.99 -9.66
CA VAL A 694 -18.38 38.85 -8.66
C VAL A 694 -19.32 37.96 -7.82
N PRO A 695 -19.37 38.07 -6.48
CA PRO A 695 -20.00 37.07 -5.63
C PRO A 695 -21.53 37.21 -5.50
N GLY A 696 -22.23 36.07 -5.50
CA GLY A 696 -23.66 36.00 -5.19
C GLY A 696 -24.18 34.57 -5.08
N ILE A 697 -24.40 34.08 -3.86
CA ILE A 697 -25.04 32.78 -3.61
C ILE A 697 -26.56 32.94 -3.72
N LEU A 698 -27.19 32.20 -4.62
CA LEU A 698 -28.65 32.05 -4.64
C LEU A 698 -29.09 31.05 -3.57
N PHE A 699 -29.78 31.54 -2.54
CA PHE A 699 -30.28 30.71 -1.44
C PHE A 699 -31.38 29.73 -1.87
N ARG A 700 -31.43 28.60 -1.17
CA ARG A 700 -32.40 27.48 -1.33
C ARG A 700 -33.87 27.85 -1.05
N SER A 701 -34.18 29.12 -0.76
CA SER A 701 -35.47 29.61 -0.24
C SER A 701 -36.48 30.08 -1.29
N HIS A 702 -36.21 29.91 -2.59
CA HIS A 702 -37.14 30.26 -3.68
C HIS A 702 -37.66 29.06 -4.52
N ILE A 703 -37.34 27.82 -4.12
CA ILE A 703 -37.86 26.59 -4.75
C ILE A 703 -38.79 25.82 -3.78
N LEU A 704 -39.57 26.54 -2.96
CA LEU A 704 -40.57 25.98 -2.05
C LEU A 704 -41.86 26.82 -2.05
N LYS A 705 -42.50 26.94 -3.23
CA LYS A 705 -43.90 27.40 -3.39
C LYS A 705 -44.46 27.22 -4.82
N ILE A 706 -44.36 26.02 -5.38
CA ILE A 706 -45.10 25.64 -6.59
C ILE A 706 -45.73 24.25 -6.34
N PRO A 707 -47.05 24.05 -6.56
CA PRO A 707 -47.67 22.74 -6.46
C PRO A 707 -47.11 21.75 -7.48
N SER A 708 -47.25 20.46 -7.20
CA SER A 708 -46.74 19.35 -8.02
C SER A 708 -47.46 19.20 -9.36
N GLU A 709 -47.16 20.06 -10.34
CA GLU A 709 -47.57 19.89 -11.74
C GLU A 709 -46.60 20.60 -12.71
N ARG A 710 -45.92 19.81 -13.57
CA ARG A 710 -45.20 20.20 -14.80
C ARG A 710 -44.24 21.41 -14.75
N ILE A 711 -42.97 21.17 -14.38
CA ILE A 711 -41.86 22.02 -14.87
C ILE A 711 -41.32 21.42 -16.17
N ALA A 712 -41.79 21.94 -17.31
CA ALA A 712 -41.41 21.48 -18.64
C ALA A 712 -40.42 22.45 -19.32
N LEU A 713 -39.12 22.31 -19.00
CA LEU A 713 -38.03 23.02 -19.67
C LEU A 713 -37.44 22.20 -20.83
N THR A 714 -38.20 22.11 -21.92
CA THR A 714 -37.67 21.79 -23.25
C THR A 714 -37.98 22.94 -24.18
N ASN A 715 -36.93 23.62 -24.65
CA ASN A 715 -37.03 24.71 -25.62
C ASN A 715 -37.16 24.12 -27.03
N GLN A 716 -37.93 24.78 -27.91
CA GLN A 716 -38.25 24.26 -29.24
C GLN A 716 -36.99 24.01 -30.07
N SER A 717 -35.98 24.88 -29.95
CA SER A 717 -34.69 24.75 -30.62
C SER A 717 -33.92 23.46 -30.28
N THR A 718 -34.09 22.91 -29.08
CA THR A 718 -33.49 21.62 -28.69
C THR A 718 -34.23 20.44 -29.30
N LEU A 719 -35.57 20.53 -29.39
CA LEU A 719 -36.43 19.53 -30.03
C LEU A 719 -36.19 19.49 -31.55
N ASP A 720 -36.05 20.66 -32.19
CA ASP A 720 -35.78 20.81 -33.61
C ASP A 720 -34.38 20.29 -34.00
N ALA A 721 -33.37 20.56 -33.17
CA ALA A 721 -32.00 20.08 -33.38
C ALA A 721 -31.89 18.54 -33.28
N LEU A 722 -32.68 17.91 -32.40
CA LEU A 722 -32.71 16.46 -32.20
C LEU A 722 -33.77 15.74 -33.05
N ARG A 723 -34.67 16.49 -33.71
CA ARG A 723 -35.83 15.99 -34.48
C ARG A 723 -36.73 15.02 -33.71
N VAL A 724 -36.95 15.26 -32.42
CA VAL A 724 -37.87 14.47 -31.57
C VAL A 724 -38.96 15.34 -30.96
N ASN A 725 -40.15 14.76 -30.80
CA ASN A 725 -41.27 15.40 -30.13
C ASN A 725 -41.03 15.42 -28.60
N ARG A 726 -41.63 16.40 -27.91
CA ARG A 726 -41.61 16.58 -26.46
C ARG A 726 -42.01 15.33 -25.66
N ASN A 727 -42.81 14.44 -26.27
CA ASN A 727 -43.26 13.18 -25.67
C ASN A 727 -42.23 12.03 -25.75
N CYS A 728 -41.10 12.20 -26.44
CA CYS A 728 -40.02 11.21 -26.54
C CYS A 728 -38.89 11.45 -25.50
N LEU A 729 -39.04 12.43 -24.61
CA LEU A 729 -38.04 12.92 -23.66
C LEU A 729 -38.63 13.07 -22.24
N LEU A 730 -39.29 12.00 -21.77
CA LEU A 730 -39.78 11.82 -20.39
C LEU A 730 -39.02 10.68 -19.72
#